data_AF-A0A1M7RLL3-F1
#
_entry.id   AF-A0A1M7RLL3-F1
#
_cell.length_a   1.000
_cell.length_b   1.000
_cell.length_c   1.000
_cell.angle_alpha   90.00
_cell.angle_beta   90.00
_cell.angle_gamma   90.00
#
_symmetry.space_group_name_H-M   'P 1'
#
loop_
_entity.id
_entity.type
_entity.pdbx_description
1 polymer ?
#
loop_
_entity_poly.entity_id
_entity_poly.type
_entity_poly.pdbx_seq_one_letter_code
_entity_poly.pdbx_strand_id
1 'polypeptide(L)'
;MRVFVSSTSEESARYRGAALAVCHRLGLRPVDAAGLPDPAVRRDTLRQCDLFVLLLGAEFGDGPSGTHASYLELEYEWAAARQRPRILAFAVAPATDESVDRFATVLRTRHGLTRVETVPEFRAALLRSLVPYGGDPTEATPVVPAPPAFHAVPPYVGSAPFTGRAEALDTLDAWGRSDDPVLVVESLGGVGKSALTWEWARNHAPGVVDGLHGRLWWSFYGGSASITRFLRETLVYVSGLPRDEVGRLGRTELTDQVLAALRERPYLLVLDGFERLLAAFGRFDPSKLRDEDVESARRSLIEPHADEVIRALCTVEPSKVLVSTRLMPDALAGRYGRPTPGVAHLRLPGLTDADTQALLDRLGTPGDTDAVTAFFRQVENHPLLVGVVAGLARNHPGGLDGWLADPAGGAGAPEGDLSSRRAYLLDVALSATPAPHRQLLGWISVLPGAVDRSTMDAINPFRPANARGWDGSDEDVEARVRLDAALADLEERGLLWWDRSTADNAYDLHPIVRASVHDMLDARERVAANERIRDHFQSLPPEDVASATSIEDLRQTLTLFYALIGAGQLAEASAVWSRALGDPLLMNLGAATTVVDLLEPLAADGSRAVRADLAIAYFLLGQYTVAVAQDTSLLADALVAQDVEAVTRSLGRLAVGLAATGREIAAAWTIDLYAMLRDAAGAPAKEDPWLLGERGIGAIRRGHLDEGLALLDESAAAAAARRTAPPPGFEADLAYWRCMAGLAAGDLSEAEVDAAAAHPGDWRHRRRVAELRAERLLRAQRYADALTAQHDVERVDRDAGRETMPATTAYLLARLDRRDEASEALDDALGRLAALHPAARPHHRIGQALLALDRRDEAIEQALLAYRRAWRDGPPYAAALDLTDARELLTELGVPEPSLEVTDPESVRLPLDRDVRAFVSRCEENAARTG
;
A
#
# COMPACT_ATOMS: atom_id res chain seq x y z
N MET A 1 10.94 29.78 -8.31
CA MET A 1 11.53 31.11 -7.99
C MET A 1 12.27 31.01 -6.64
N ARG A 2 13.44 31.65 -6.49
CA ARG A 2 14.21 31.68 -5.23
C ARG A 2 13.98 32.98 -4.46
N VAL A 3 13.68 32.87 -3.16
CA VAL A 3 13.33 34.00 -2.29
C VAL A 3 14.39 34.16 -1.20
N PHE A 4 15.07 35.30 -1.16
CA PHE A 4 16.04 35.60 -0.10
C PHE A 4 15.30 36.24 1.08
N VAL A 5 15.37 35.63 2.27
CA VAL A 5 14.70 36.12 3.48
C VAL A 5 15.75 36.60 4.47
N SER A 6 15.69 37.88 4.84
CA SER A 6 16.60 38.49 5.80
C SER A 6 15.87 39.28 6.88
N SER A 7 16.50 39.42 8.05
CA SER A 7 15.92 40.07 9.21
C SER A 7 16.97 40.76 10.08
N THR A 8 16.58 41.81 10.84
CA THR A 8 17.56 42.57 11.64
C THR A 8 17.97 41.92 12.96
N SER A 9 17.08 41.31 13.74
CA SER A 9 17.37 40.93 15.14
C SER A 9 16.83 39.55 15.55
N GLU A 10 17.16 39.07 16.76
CA GLU A 10 16.62 37.83 17.33
C GLU A 10 15.09 37.89 17.50
N GLU A 11 14.53 39.05 17.87
CA GLU A 11 13.08 39.27 17.94
C GLU A 11 12.36 39.03 16.61
N SER A 12 13.06 39.29 15.50
CA SER A 12 12.55 39.06 14.15
C SER A 12 12.66 37.60 13.68
N ALA A 13 13.31 36.72 14.45
CA ALA A 13 13.50 35.31 14.11
C ALA A 13 12.17 34.55 13.92
N ARG A 14 11.16 34.83 14.76
CA ARG A 14 9.82 34.24 14.62
C ARG A 14 9.13 34.64 13.31
N TYR A 15 9.33 35.88 12.85
CA TYR A 15 8.80 36.37 11.57
C TYR A 15 9.60 35.80 10.39
N ARG A 16 10.92 35.63 10.55
CA ARG A 16 11.77 34.95 9.55
C ARG A 16 11.31 33.51 9.35
N GLY A 17 11.12 32.76 10.43
CA GLY A 17 10.56 31.40 10.36
C GLY A 17 9.19 31.36 9.66
N ALA A 18 8.31 32.32 9.98
CA ALA A 18 7.03 32.44 9.29
C ALA A 18 7.17 32.76 7.80
N ALA A 19 8.14 33.59 7.40
CA ALA A 19 8.41 33.92 6.01
C ALA A 19 8.91 32.72 5.20
N LEU A 20 9.84 31.94 5.77
CA LEU A 20 10.31 30.68 5.18
C LEU A 20 9.14 29.71 4.98
N ALA A 21 8.27 29.57 5.99
CA ALA A 21 7.09 28.72 5.91
C ALA A 21 6.12 29.16 4.79
N VAL A 22 5.77 30.45 4.70
CA VAL A 22 4.90 30.95 3.63
C VAL A 22 5.51 30.70 2.26
N CYS A 23 6.83 30.87 2.10
CA CYS A 23 7.51 30.55 0.84
C CYS A 23 7.37 29.08 0.44
N HIS A 24 7.66 28.15 1.36
CA HIS A 24 7.49 26.72 1.11
C HIS A 24 6.04 26.36 0.74
N ARG A 25 5.05 26.95 1.44
CA ARG A 25 3.61 26.69 1.16
C ARG A 25 3.17 27.12 -0.24
N LEU A 26 3.84 28.11 -0.81
CA LEU A 26 3.59 28.61 -2.17
C LEU A 26 4.47 27.94 -3.23
N GLY A 27 5.21 26.87 -2.89
CA GLY A 27 6.14 26.20 -3.81
C GLY A 27 7.38 27.04 -4.16
N LEU A 28 7.65 28.10 -3.40
CA LEU A 28 8.83 28.94 -3.57
C LEU A 28 10.04 28.32 -2.85
N ARG A 29 11.25 28.63 -3.31
CA ARG A 29 12.50 28.13 -2.71
C ARG A 29 13.14 29.21 -1.83
N PRO A 30 12.85 29.27 -0.52
CA PRO A 30 13.43 30.28 0.33
C PRO A 30 14.92 30.00 0.60
N VAL A 31 15.66 31.07 0.86
CA VAL A 31 17.03 31.08 1.36
C VAL A 31 17.01 31.86 2.67
N ASP A 32 17.35 31.19 3.78
CA ASP A 32 17.50 31.85 5.07
C ASP A 32 18.87 32.52 5.16
N ALA A 33 18.88 33.85 5.22
CA ALA A 33 20.11 34.63 5.37
C ALA A 33 20.87 34.28 6.67
N ALA A 34 20.18 33.88 7.74
CA ALA A 34 20.81 33.55 9.02
C ALA A 34 21.71 32.30 8.95
N GLY A 35 21.44 31.37 8.03
CA GLY A 35 22.25 30.18 7.82
C GLY A 35 23.54 30.41 7.02
N LEU A 36 23.79 31.65 6.56
CA LEU A 36 24.93 31.96 5.70
C LEU A 36 26.06 32.64 6.50
N PRO A 37 27.24 32.01 6.62
CA PRO A 37 28.26 32.41 7.59
C PRO A 37 29.15 33.60 7.18
N ASP A 38 29.24 33.96 5.89
CA ASP A 38 30.13 35.02 5.38
C ASP A 38 29.40 35.99 4.43
N PRO A 39 29.60 37.32 4.51
CA PRO A 39 29.12 38.30 3.54
C PRO A 39 29.37 37.95 2.06
N ALA A 40 30.49 37.30 1.70
CA ALA A 40 30.75 36.88 0.32
C ALA A 40 29.75 35.80 -0.15
N VAL A 41 29.54 34.77 0.69
CA VAL A 41 28.58 33.68 0.43
C VAL A 41 27.14 34.22 0.40
N ARG A 42 26.81 35.16 1.30
CA ARG A 42 25.52 35.87 1.29
C ARG A 42 25.30 36.59 -0.03
N ARG A 43 26.27 37.38 -0.48
CA ARG A 43 26.19 38.14 -1.74
C ARG A 43 26.03 37.23 -2.95
N ASP A 44 26.79 36.13 -3.03
CA ASP A 44 26.69 35.19 -4.15
C ASP A 44 25.38 34.39 -4.13
N THR A 45 24.87 34.04 -2.96
CA THR A 45 23.56 33.39 -2.84
C THR A 45 22.43 34.36 -3.19
N LEU A 46 22.51 35.61 -2.73
CA LEU A 46 21.57 36.69 -3.05
C LEU A 46 21.51 36.94 -4.56
N ARG A 47 22.63 36.86 -5.28
CA ARG A 47 22.68 36.95 -6.77
C ARG A 47 21.79 35.91 -7.45
N GLN A 48 21.69 34.72 -6.88
CA GLN A 48 20.88 33.61 -7.40
C GLN A 48 19.40 33.70 -7.02
N CYS A 49 19.00 34.70 -6.22
CA CYS A 49 17.62 34.92 -5.80
C CYS A 49 16.89 35.93 -6.70
N ASP A 50 15.58 35.74 -6.82
CA ASP A 50 14.68 36.50 -7.71
C ASP A 50 13.83 37.54 -6.96
N LEU A 51 13.58 37.31 -5.66
CA LEU A 51 12.76 38.15 -4.78
C LEU A 51 13.42 38.25 -3.40
N PHE A 52 13.30 39.40 -2.74
CA PHE A 52 13.91 39.68 -1.44
C PHE A 52 12.83 40.06 -0.41
N VAL A 53 12.75 39.34 0.70
CA VAL A 53 11.89 39.66 1.85
C VAL A 53 12.77 40.20 2.95
N LEU A 54 12.56 41.46 3.33
CA LEU A 54 13.36 42.17 4.34
C LEU A 54 12.49 42.47 5.56
N LEU A 55 12.92 41.96 6.73
CA LEU A 55 12.23 42.10 8.01
C LEU A 55 12.98 43.08 8.92
N LEU A 56 12.36 44.24 9.16
CA LEU A 56 12.90 45.29 10.03
C LEU A 56 12.33 45.17 11.44
N GLY A 57 13.18 44.77 12.40
CA GLY A 57 12.89 44.74 13.83
C GLY A 57 13.15 46.08 14.52
N ALA A 58 13.12 46.09 15.86
CA ALA A 58 13.31 47.29 16.67
C ALA A 58 14.74 47.85 16.58
N GLU A 59 15.71 46.95 16.51
CA GLU A 59 17.15 47.22 16.45
C GLU A 59 17.80 46.53 15.25
N PHE A 60 18.95 47.04 14.82
CA PHE A 60 19.86 46.31 13.94
C PHE A 60 20.59 45.23 14.73
N GLY A 61 20.72 44.04 14.16
CA GLY A 61 21.57 42.97 14.70
C GLY A 61 22.98 43.08 14.17
N ASP A 62 23.72 41.97 14.24
CA ASP A 62 25.14 41.93 13.90
C ASP A 62 25.43 42.41 12.45
N GLY A 63 26.63 42.96 12.28
CA GLY A 63 27.21 43.35 11.00
C GLY A 63 28.62 42.78 10.83
N PRO A 64 29.23 42.91 9.64
CA PRO A 64 30.61 42.50 9.43
C PRO A 64 31.56 43.19 10.42
N SER A 65 32.52 42.44 10.96
CA SER A 65 33.50 43.01 11.90
C SER A 65 34.26 44.18 11.28
N GLY A 66 34.24 45.34 11.94
CA GLY A 66 34.94 46.55 11.50
C GLY A 66 34.14 47.49 10.59
N THR A 67 32.83 47.25 10.38
CA THR A 67 31.93 48.20 9.70
C THR A 67 30.83 48.70 10.64
N HIS A 68 30.22 49.85 10.31
CA HIS A 68 29.04 50.39 11.01
C HIS A 68 27.71 49.95 10.37
N ALA A 69 27.75 49.07 9.38
CA ALA A 69 26.58 48.66 8.60
C ALA A 69 26.06 47.29 9.05
N SER A 70 24.75 47.15 9.19
CA SER A 70 24.13 45.86 9.49
C SER A 70 24.14 44.92 8.28
N TYR A 71 24.06 43.60 8.51
CA TYR A 71 23.93 42.65 7.39
C TYR A 71 22.70 42.94 6.52
N LEU A 72 21.57 43.33 7.13
CA LEU A 72 20.34 43.66 6.40
C LEU A 72 20.52 44.87 5.47
N GLU A 73 21.24 45.91 5.91
CA GLU A 73 21.52 47.09 5.07
C GLU A 73 22.40 46.72 3.88
N LEU A 74 23.45 45.93 4.10
CA LEU A 74 24.33 45.47 3.02
C LEU A 74 23.59 44.61 2.00
N GLU A 75 22.74 43.69 2.47
CA GLU A 75 21.91 42.84 1.62
C GLU A 75 20.88 43.66 0.84
N TYR A 76 20.28 44.68 1.47
CA TYR A 76 19.43 45.65 0.78
C TYR A 76 20.19 46.41 -0.30
N GLU A 77 21.39 46.93 -0.02
CA GLU A 77 22.20 47.65 -1.01
C GLU A 77 22.55 46.76 -2.21
N TRP A 78 22.92 45.50 -1.96
CA TRP A 78 23.22 44.54 -3.03
C TRP A 78 21.99 44.17 -3.85
N ALA A 79 20.82 44.01 -3.21
CA ALA A 79 19.56 43.79 -3.89
C ALA A 79 19.16 45.03 -4.71
N ALA A 80 19.20 46.21 -4.10
CA ALA A 80 18.78 47.49 -4.70
C ALA A 80 19.64 47.92 -5.89
N ALA A 81 20.91 47.49 -5.94
CA ALA A 81 21.81 47.73 -7.08
C ALA A 81 21.41 46.95 -8.35
N ARG A 82 20.47 46.00 -8.28
CA ARG A 82 19.99 45.23 -9.44
C ARG A 82 19.03 46.06 -10.30
N GLN A 83 18.94 45.74 -11.58
CA GLN A 83 17.90 46.31 -12.45
C GLN A 83 16.54 45.74 -12.05
N ARG A 84 15.64 46.61 -11.54
CA ARG A 84 14.27 46.28 -11.08
C ARG A 84 14.23 45.21 -9.96
N PRO A 85 14.76 45.51 -8.76
CA PRO A 85 14.75 44.58 -7.65
C PRO A 85 13.33 44.37 -7.12
N ARG A 86 12.93 43.11 -6.91
CA ARG A 86 11.65 42.75 -6.27
C ARG A 86 11.86 42.64 -4.77
N ILE A 87 11.64 43.73 -4.05
CA ILE A 87 11.84 43.82 -2.60
C ILE A 87 10.48 43.96 -1.92
N LEU A 88 10.20 43.08 -0.96
CA LEU A 88 9.08 43.17 -0.03
C LEU A 88 9.63 43.53 1.35
N ALA A 89 9.21 44.65 1.90
CA ALA A 89 9.73 45.17 3.17
C ALA A 89 8.64 45.20 4.24
N PHE A 90 8.94 44.62 5.42
CA PHE A 90 8.03 44.57 6.55
C PHE A 90 8.69 45.11 7.82
N ALA A 91 7.96 45.95 8.57
CA ALA A 91 8.35 46.37 9.91
C ALA A 91 7.60 45.53 10.94
N VAL A 92 8.33 44.72 11.72
CA VAL A 92 7.77 43.73 12.66
C VAL A 92 7.83 44.17 14.12
N ALA A 93 8.49 45.30 14.39
CA ALA A 93 8.56 45.97 15.69
C ALA A 93 8.78 47.48 15.48
N PRO A 94 8.41 48.33 16.44
CA PRO A 94 8.72 49.75 16.39
C PRO A 94 10.23 49.99 16.54
N ALA A 95 10.80 50.89 15.73
CA ALA A 95 12.21 51.25 15.81
C ALA A 95 12.56 51.87 17.17
N THR A 96 13.64 51.43 17.79
CA THR A 96 14.13 51.94 19.09
C THR A 96 15.36 52.86 18.97
N ASP A 97 16.01 52.91 17.80
CA ASP A 97 17.13 53.80 17.49
C ASP A 97 16.94 54.57 16.16
N GLU A 98 17.57 55.75 16.06
CA GLU A 98 17.54 56.68 14.93
C GLU A 98 18.03 56.02 13.63
N SER A 99 19.00 55.11 13.72
CA SER A 99 19.56 54.40 12.57
C SER A 99 18.51 53.51 11.88
N VAL A 100 17.73 52.78 12.69
CA VAL A 100 16.66 51.90 12.21
C VAL A 100 15.51 52.72 11.63
N ASP A 101 15.14 53.85 12.27
CA ASP A 101 14.07 54.72 11.77
C ASP A 101 14.43 55.41 10.44
N ARG A 102 15.71 55.77 10.28
CA ARG A 102 16.26 56.27 9.01
C ARG A 102 16.15 55.21 7.91
N PHE A 103 16.53 53.97 8.19
CA PHE A 103 16.42 52.88 7.23
C PHE A 103 14.96 52.49 6.93
N ALA A 104 14.08 52.51 7.93
CA ALA A 104 12.64 52.35 7.77
C ALA A 104 12.06 53.38 6.79
N THR A 105 12.52 54.63 6.88
CA THR A 105 12.13 55.69 5.95
C THR A 105 12.59 55.39 4.52
N VAL A 106 13.82 54.89 4.34
CA VAL A 106 14.33 54.47 3.02
C VAL A 106 13.47 53.35 2.41
N LEU A 107 13.19 52.29 3.17
CA LEU A 107 12.35 51.18 2.71
C LEU A 107 10.92 51.64 2.40
N ARG A 108 10.35 52.50 3.24
CA ARG A 108 8.98 53.03 3.07
C ARG A 108 8.84 53.85 1.79
N THR A 109 9.79 54.76 1.51
CA THR A 109 9.74 55.61 0.33
C THR A 109 9.97 54.84 -0.97
N ARG A 110 10.82 53.80 -0.96
CA ARG A 110 11.25 53.11 -2.18
C ARG A 110 10.46 51.86 -2.52
N HIS A 111 9.96 51.13 -1.51
CA HIS A 111 9.38 49.79 -1.69
C HIS A 111 8.01 49.59 -1.03
N GLY A 112 7.54 50.57 -0.24
CA GLY A 112 6.31 50.40 0.57
C GLY A 112 6.58 49.49 1.77
N LEU A 113 6.84 50.09 2.92
CA LEU A 113 7.12 49.36 4.16
C LEU A 113 5.80 49.03 4.86
N THR A 114 5.42 47.75 4.85
CA THR A 114 4.22 47.27 5.53
C THR A 114 4.50 47.05 7.01
N ARG A 115 3.76 47.73 7.88
CA ARG A 115 3.86 47.53 9.33
C ARG A 115 2.93 46.39 9.76
N VAL A 116 3.45 45.50 10.60
CA VAL A 116 2.74 44.33 11.13
C VAL A 116 3.07 44.17 12.60
N GLU A 117 2.07 43.87 13.43
CA GLU A 117 2.22 43.77 14.89
C GLU A 117 2.32 42.32 15.35
N THR A 118 1.65 41.40 14.63
CA THR A 118 1.59 39.98 14.99
C THR A 118 2.10 39.09 13.86
N VAL A 119 2.56 37.88 14.20
CA VAL A 119 3.00 36.89 13.21
C VAL A 119 1.85 36.49 12.25
N PRO A 120 0.61 36.26 12.72
CA PRO A 120 -0.52 35.98 11.81
C PRO A 120 -0.80 37.11 10.81
N GLU A 121 -0.76 38.37 11.26
CA GLU A 121 -0.92 39.53 10.37
C GLU A 121 0.20 39.60 9.31
N PHE A 122 1.45 39.38 9.74
CA PHE A 122 2.59 39.29 8.85
C PHE A 122 2.45 38.19 7.80
N ARG A 123 2.06 36.98 8.21
CA ARG A 123 1.85 35.85 7.30
C ARG A 123 0.83 36.19 6.24
N ALA A 124 -0.32 36.75 6.64
CA ALA A 124 -1.37 37.15 5.71
C ALA A 124 -0.87 38.20 4.70
N ALA A 125 -0.17 39.24 5.17
CA ALA A 125 0.36 40.28 4.31
C ALA A 125 1.44 39.78 3.34
N LEU A 126 2.34 38.91 3.82
CA LEU A 126 3.36 38.28 2.99
C LEU A 126 2.75 37.35 1.95
N LEU A 127 1.78 36.51 2.33
CA LEU A 127 1.12 35.59 1.42
C LEU A 127 0.41 36.33 0.30
N ARG A 128 -0.36 37.39 0.60
CA ARG A 128 -0.98 38.26 -0.43
C ARG A 128 0.05 38.81 -1.42
N SER A 129 1.23 39.16 -0.93
CA SER A 129 2.32 39.69 -1.76
C SER A 129 3.03 38.60 -2.59
N LEU A 130 3.02 37.34 -2.13
CA LEU A 130 3.73 36.23 -2.76
C LEU A 130 2.86 35.35 -3.66
N VAL A 131 1.54 35.31 -3.49
CA VAL A 131 0.63 34.52 -4.35
C VAL A 131 0.84 34.75 -5.85
N PRO A 132 1.03 35.98 -6.36
CA PRO A 132 1.27 36.21 -7.79
C PRO A 132 2.55 35.57 -8.34
N TYR A 133 3.46 35.17 -7.45
CA TYR A 133 4.72 34.50 -7.80
C TYR A 133 4.72 33.01 -7.46
N GLY A 134 3.72 32.55 -6.72
CA GLY A 134 3.46 31.13 -6.51
C GLY A 134 3.01 30.50 -7.82
N GLY A 135 3.35 29.24 -8.00
CA GLY A 135 2.94 28.45 -9.17
C GLY A 135 3.12 26.98 -8.84
N ASP A 136 2.49 26.12 -9.65
CA ASP A 136 2.67 24.68 -9.47
C ASP A 136 4.16 24.35 -9.49
N PRO A 137 4.67 23.61 -8.50
CA PRO A 137 6.03 23.12 -8.54
C PRO A 137 6.22 22.44 -9.90
N THR A 138 7.18 22.91 -10.69
CA THR A 138 7.56 22.22 -11.91
C THR A 138 7.99 20.82 -11.49
N GLU A 139 7.36 19.79 -12.07
CA GLU A 139 7.73 18.38 -11.94
C GLU A 139 9.16 18.18 -12.45
N ALA A 140 10.14 18.63 -11.69
CA ALA A 140 11.49 18.16 -11.84
C ALA A 140 11.48 16.75 -11.26
N THR A 141 11.60 15.74 -12.13
CA THR A 141 11.76 14.35 -11.70
C THR A 141 12.88 14.32 -10.66
N PRO A 142 12.61 13.86 -9.42
CA PRO A 142 13.63 13.83 -8.38
C PRO A 142 14.82 13.03 -8.88
N VAL A 143 15.99 13.66 -8.99
CA VAL A 143 17.22 12.98 -9.37
C VAL A 143 17.64 12.12 -8.19
N VAL A 144 17.77 10.81 -8.41
CA VAL A 144 18.30 9.89 -7.40
C VAL A 144 19.77 10.25 -7.15
N PRO A 145 20.16 10.61 -5.92
CA PRO A 145 21.52 11.00 -5.62
C PRO A 145 22.44 9.78 -5.69
N ALA A 146 23.69 9.99 -6.11
CA ALA A 146 24.69 8.92 -6.12
C ALA A 146 25.17 8.62 -4.69
N PRO A 147 25.39 7.33 -4.32
CA PRO A 147 26.05 6.96 -3.07
C PRO A 147 27.42 7.67 -2.92
N PRO A 148 27.83 8.11 -1.71
CA PRO A 148 27.26 7.82 -0.39
C PRO A 148 26.22 8.83 0.10
N ALA A 149 25.72 9.70 -0.79
CA ALA A 149 24.69 10.67 -0.40
C ALA A 149 23.42 9.95 0.06
N PHE A 150 22.78 10.47 1.11
CA PHE A 150 21.57 9.88 1.68
C PHE A 150 20.40 10.07 0.71
N HIS A 151 19.79 8.97 0.27
CA HIS A 151 18.57 8.99 -0.54
C HIS A 151 17.35 8.72 0.34
N ALA A 152 16.30 9.51 0.22
CA ALA A 152 15.10 9.37 1.07
C ALA A 152 13.82 9.56 0.26
N VAL A 153 12.90 8.59 0.37
CA VAL A 153 11.70 8.50 -0.48
C VAL A 153 10.45 8.08 0.32
N PRO A 154 9.51 9.03 0.53
CA PRO A 154 9.84 10.42 0.86
C PRO A 154 10.66 10.50 2.17
N PRO A 155 11.36 11.63 2.41
CA PRO A 155 12.00 11.91 3.69
C PRO A 155 10.99 11.92 4.86
N TYR A 156 11.45 11.53 6.05
CA TYR A 156 10.63 11.66 7.26
C TYR A 156 10.45 13.12 7.65
N VAL A 157 9.24 13.46 8.07
CA VAL A 157 8.86 14.79 8.52
C VAL A 157 8.20 14.70 9.88
N GLY A 158 8.93 15.11 10.91
CA GLY A 158 8.39 15.26 12.26
C GLY A 158 7.73 16.63 12.44
N SER A 159 6.64 16.67 13.21
CA SER A 159 5.99 17.92 13.65
C SER A 159 6.62 18.55 14.88
N ALA A 160 7.53 17.83 15.53
CA ALA A 160 8.22 18.27 16.72
C ALA A 160 9.73 17.98 16.59
N PRO A 161 10.58 18.76 17.28
CA PRO A 161 12.02 18.49 17.32
C PRO A 161 12.30 17.10 17.90
N PHE A 162 13.19 16.34 17.27
CA PHE A 162 13.65 15.08 17.85
C PHE A 162 14.32 15.34 19.21
N THR A 163 13.82 14.68 20.26
CA THR A 163 14.19 14.99 21.65
C THR A 163 14.41 13.69 22.43
N GLY A 164 15.51 13.63 23.19
CA GLY A 164 15.79 12.52 24.10
C GLY A 164 16.22 11.22 23.40
N ARG A 165 15.79 10.08 23.97
CA ARG A 165 15.99 8.72 23.40
C ARG A 165 17.43 8.19 23.39
N ALA A 166 18.30 8.64 24.30
CA ALA A 166 19.70 8.23 24.35
C ALA A 166 19.89 6.69 24.38
N GLU A 167 19.17 5.98 25.26
CA GLU A 167 19.28 4.51 25.37
C GLU A 167 18.88 3.77 24.08
N ALA A 168 17.87 4.29 23.38
CA ALA A 168 17.42 3.71 22.11
C ALA A 168 18.45 3.96 20.98
N LEU A 169 19.07 5.15 20.97
CA LEU A 169 20.18 5.46 20.06
C LEU A 169 21.41 4.60 20.36
N ASP A 170 21.75 4.39 21.64
CA ASP A 170 22.85 3.51 22.04
C ASP A 170 22.63 2.06 21.59
N THR A 171 21.38 1.59 21.64
CA THR A 171 21.00 0.26 21.14
C THR A 171 21.17 0.16 19.62
N LEU A 172 20.75 1.18 18.87
CA LEU A 172 20.96 1.27 17.41
C LEU A 172 22.45 1.32 17.05
N ASP A 173 23.23 2.04 17.84
CA ASP A 173 24.69 2.13 17.73
C ASP A 173 25.38 0.79 17.96
N ALA A 174 24.94 0.02 18.96
CA ALA A 174 25.44 -1.32 19.23
C ALA A 174 25.12 -2.27 18.07
N TRP A 175 23.88 -2.23 17.55
CA TRP A 175 23.46 -3.03 16.40
C TRP A 175 24.19 -2.66 15.10
N GLY A 176 24.41 -1.37 14.84
CA GLY A 176 25.12 -0.90 13.66
C GLY A 176 26.55 -1.46 13.56
N ARG A 177 27.14 -1.85 14.71
CA ARG A 177 28.46 -2.47 14.83
C ARG A 177 28.45 -4.00 14.94
N SER A 178 27.27 -4.63 15.07
CA SER A 178 27.17 -6.10 15.14
C SER A 178 27.22 -6.75 13.76
N ASP A 179 27.16 -8.08 13.68
CA ASP A 179 27.02 -8.80 12.42
C ASP A 179 25.55 -8.92 11.98
N ASP A 180 24.57 -8.68 12.88
CA ASP A 180 23.14 -8.84 12.56
C ASP A 180 22.70 -7.87 11.46
N PRO A 181 22.30 -8.33 10.27
CA PRO A 181 21.94 -7.44 9.17
C PRO A 181 20.63 -6.68 9.43
N VAL A 182 19.70 -7.20 10.24
CA VAL A 182 18.37 -6.60 10.42
C VAL A 182 18.15 -6.15 11.86
N LEU A 183 17.60 -4.96 12.08
CA LEU A 183 17.01 -4.55 13.35
C LEU A 183 15.56 -4.10 13.13
N VAL A 184 14.65 -4.67 13.93
CA VAL A 184 13.26 -4.23 13.97
C VAL A 184 13.04 -3.30 15.17
N VAL A 185 12.49 -2.12 14.92
CA VAL A 185 11.98 -1.18 15.92
C VAL A 185 10.45 -1.31 15.95
N GLU A 186 9.93 -1.95 17.00
CA GLU A 186 8.50 -2.24 17.18
C GLU A 186 7.89 -1.32 18.25
N SER A 187 6.74 -0.70 17.94
CA SER A 187 5.89 -0.01 18.93
C SER A 187 4.53 0.34 18.32
N LEU A 188 3.55 0.68 19.16
CA LEU A 188 2.30 1.28 18.69
C LEU A 188 2.51 2.62 17.95
N GLY A 189 1.47 3.09 17.25
CA GLY A 189 1.51 4.34 16.49
C GLY A 189 1.81 5.55 17.36
N GLY A 190 2.61 6.50 16.88
CA GLY A 190 2.81 7.81 17.54
C GLY A 190 3.83 7.86 18.68
N VAL A 191 4.52 6.73 18.94
CA VAL A 191 5.63 6.64 19.91
C VAL A 191 6.96 7.20 19.35
N GLY A 192 7.03 7.48 18.05
CA GLY A 192 8.20 8.14 17.44
C GLY A 192 9.25 7.22 16.82
N LYS A 193 8.85 6.03 16.33
CA LYS A 193 9.74 5.10 15.59
C LYS A 193 10.42 5.76 14.40
N SER A 194 9.63 6.40 13.53
CA SER A 194 10.12 7.09 12.34
C SER A 194 11.07 8.23 12.71
N ALA A 195 10.79 8.95 13.80
CA ALA A 195 11.68 10.01 14.30
C ALA A 195 13.03 9.46 14.77
N LEU A 196 13.02 8.38 15.57
CA LEU A 196 14.22 7.73 16.07
C LEU A 196 15.09 7.16 14.94
N THR A 197 14.47 6.39 14.04
CA THR A 197 15.18 5.75 12.93
C THR A 197 15.72 6.78 11.94
N TRP A 198 14.99 7.88 11.70
CA TRP A 198 15.44 8.98 10.85
C TRP A 198 16.66 9.69 11.43
N GLU A 199 16.60 10.05 12.72
CA GLU A 199 17.71 10.70 13.42
C GLU A 199 18.96 9.84 13.35
N TRP A 200 18.83 8.56 13.68
CA TRP A 200 19.96 7.64 13.67
C TRP A 200 20.54 7.44 12.26
N ALA A 201 19.70 7.17 11.26
CA ALA A 201 20.15 6.94 9.89
C ALA A 201 20.86 8.16 9.29
N ARG A 202 20.36 9.36 9.59
CA ARG A 202 20.91 10.61 9.04
C ARG A 202 22.19 11.05 9.75
N ASN A 203 22.21 10.99 11.09
CA ASN A 203 23.23 11.68 11.89
C ASN A 203 24.20 10.73 12.62
N HIS A 204 23.83 9.48 12.88
CA HIS A 204 24.65 8.53 13.65
C HIS A 204 25.28 7.44 12.76
N ALA A 205 24.48 6.79 11.92
CA ALA A 205 24.89 5.66 11.08
C ALA A 205 26.20 5.88 10.29
N PRO A 206 26.50 7.08 9.71
CA PRO A 206 27.76 7.30 8.99
C PRO A 206 29.03 7.13 9.82
N GLY A 207 28.95 7.30 11.16
CA GLY A 207 30.08 7.11 12.08
C GLY A 207 30.05 5.79 12.84
N VAL A 208 29.02 4.96 12.63
CA VAL A 208 28.78 3.71 13.37
C VAL A 208 28.98 2.50 12.48
N VAL A 209 28.48 2.53 11.24
CA VAL A 209 28.56 1.40 10.30
C VAL A 209 29.84 1.52 9.50
N ASP A 210 30.74 0.55 9.67
CA ASP A 210 32.05 0.55 9.03
C ASP A 210 31.94 0.46 7.50
N GLY A 211 32.63 1.36 6.80
CA GLY A 211 32.71 1.35 5.34
C GLY A 211 31.41 1.74 4.61
N LEU A 212 30.39 2.24 5.30
CA LEU A 212 29.06 2.54 4.78
C LEU A 212 29.08 3.30 3.44
N HIS A 213 28.71 2.59 2.37
CA HIS A 213 28.79 3.04 0.98
C HIS A 213 27.60 3.90 0.57
N GLY A 214 26.44 3.72 1.21
CA GLY A 214 25.24 4.49 0.92
C GLY A 214 24.14 4.25 1.94
N ARG A 215 23.13 5.13 1.93
CA ARG A 215 21.98 5.09 2.83
C ARG A 215 20.73 5.37 2.02
N LEU A 216 19.73 4.50 2.14
CA LEU A 216 18.41 4.65 1.56
C LEU A 216 17.36 4.64 2.67
N TRP A 217 16.50 5.66 2.69
CA TRP A 217 15.28 5.69 3.47
C TRP A 217 14.08 5.49 2.56
N TRP A 218 13.24 4.52 2.90
CA TRP A 218 11.99 4.23 2.20
C TRP A 218 10.82 4.26 3.18
N SER A 219 9.86 5.16 2.94
CA SER A 219 8.63 5.20 3.73
C SER A 219 7.47 4.58 2.96
N PHE A 220 6.85 3.56 3.55
CA PHE A 220 5.65 2.94 3.02
C PHE A 220 4.39 3.78 3.23
N TYR A 221 4.47 4.91 3.95
CA TYR A 221 3.35 5.84 4.11
C TYR A 221 3.06 6.67 2.84
N GLY A 222 4.05 6.85 1.96
CA GLY A 222 3.91 7.61 0.71
C GLY A 222 3.52 6.74 -0.48
N GLY A 223 2.26 6.82 -0.92
CA GLY A 223 1.71 6.00 -2.01
C GLY A 223 1.19 4.64 -1.51
N SER A 224 1.03 3.65 -2.41
CA SER A 224 0.78 2.27 -2.00
C SER A 224 2.05 1.59 -1.51
N ALA A 225 1.88 0.75 -0.49
CA ALA A 225 2.98 0.03 0.12
C ALA A 225 3.39 -1.14 -0.80
N SER A 226 4.42 -0.93 -1.62
CA SER A 226 4.90 -1.91 -2.59
C SER A 226 6.36 -2.28 -2.35
N ILE A 227 6.62 -3.57 -2.09
CA ILE A 227 8.00 -4.09 -2.00
C ILE A 227 8.73 -3.97 -3.33
N THR A 228 8.03 -4.15 -4.45
CA THR A 228 8.61 -4.09 -5.80
C THR A 228 9.14 -2.69 -6.10
N ARG A 229 8.39 -1.63 -5.73
CA ARG A 229 8.82 -0.25 -5.93
C ARG A 229 10.03 0.10 -5.07
N PHE A 230 10.03 -0.34 -3.82
CA PHE A 230 11.19 -0.24 -2.94
C PHE A 230 12.44 -0.87 -3.58
N LEU A 231 12.32 -2.09 -4.12
CA LEU A 231 13.43 -2.79 -4.76
C LEU A 231 13.91 -2.06 -6.03
N ARG A 232 13.00 -1.54 -6.86
CA ARG A 232 13.36 -0.73 -8.05
C ARG A 232 14.14 0.51 -7.66
N GLU A 233 13.65 1.27 -6.69
CA GLU A 233 14.36 2.47 -6.22
C GLU A 233 15.71 2.12 -5.60
N THR A 234 15.76 1.03 -4.82
CA THR A 234 17.00 0.51 -4.26
C THR A 234 17.99 0.18 -5.36
N LEU A 235 17.58 -0.56 -6.40
CA LEU A 235 18.46 -0.92 -7.50
C LEU A 235 18.97 0.31 -8.23
N VAL A 236 18.10 1.27 -8.55
CA VAL A 236 18.50 2.55 -9.18
C VAL A 236 19.55 3.27 -8.31
N TYR A 237 19.35 3.33 -7.00
CA TYR A 237 20.28 3.99 -6.08
C TYR A 237 21.64 3.28 -5.96
N VAL A 238 21.65 1.95 -5.80
CA VAL A 238 22.89 1.18 -5.56
C VAL A 238 23.69 0.91 -6.84
N SER A 239 23.03 0.85 -8.01
CA SER A 239 23.68 0.56 -9.30
C SER A 239 23.90 1.79 -10.17
N GLY A 240 23.10 2.85 -9.99
CA GLY A 240 23.06 4.00 -10.90
C GLY A 240 22.38 3.74 -12.24
N LEU A 241 21.75 2.56 -12.42
CA LEU A 241 21.01 2.23 -13.64
C LEU A 241 19.80 3.16 -13.83
N PRO A 242 19.47 3.52 -15.09
CA PRO A 242 18.27 4.28 -15.40
C PRO A 242 16.98 3.59 -14.93
N ARG A 243 16.00 4.38 -14.47
CA ARG A 243 14.69 3.88 -13.99
C ARG A 243 13.95 3.05 -15.05
N ASP A 244 14.09 3.38 -16.33
CA ASP A 244 13.43 2.67 -17.42
C ASP A 244 14.05 1.30 -17.68
N GLU A 245 15.36 1.14 -17.49
CA GLU A 245 16.04 -0.15 -17.55
C GLU A 245 15.60 -1.05 -16.38
N VAL A 246 15.65 -0.52 -15.16
CA VAL A 246 15.19 -1.22 -13.95
C VAL A 246 13.70 -1.57 -14.00
N GLY A 247 12.87 -0.70 -14.60
CA GLY A 247 11.44 -0.91 -14.74
C GLY A 247 11.04 -2.09 -15.63
N ARG A 248 11.94 -2.53 -16.54
CA ARG A 248 11.72 -3.68 -17.44
C ARG A 248 12.04 -5.02 -16.79
N LEU A 249 12.68 -5.03 -15.63
CA LEU A 249 13.03 -6.26 -14.91
C LEU A 249 11.79 -6.90 -14.28
N GLY A 250 11.71 -8.24 -14.34
CA GLY A 250 10.74 -9.02 -13.57
C GLY A 250 11.05 -8.98 -12.06
N ARG A 251 10.10 -9.34 -11.19
CA ARG A 251 10.27 -9.20 -9.73
C ARG A 251 11.43 -10.04 -9.19
N THR A 252 11.61 -11.24 -9.75
CA THR A 252 12.71 -12.13 -9.36
C THR A 252 14.08 -11.58 -9.77
N GLU A 253 14.25 -11.21 -11.04
CA GLU A 253 15.51 -10.64 -11.53
C GLU A 253 15.88 -9.35 -10.78
N LEU A 254 14.89 -8.49 -10.53
CA LEU A 254 15.05 -7.29 -9.71
C LEU A 254 15.55 -7.63 -8.30
N THR A 255 14.95 -8.63 -7.65
CA THR A 255 15.32 -9.07 -6.30
C THR A 255 16.76 -9.59 -6.28
N ASP A 256 17.12 -10.45 -7.22
CA ASP A 256 18.47 -11.03 -7.29
C ASP A 256 19.54 -9.95 -7.48
N GLN A 257 19.29 -8.96 -8.36
CA GLN A 257 20.22 -7.85 -8.58
C GLN A 257 20.35 -6.95 -7.34
N VAL A 258 19.25 -6.66 -6.63
CA VAL A 258 19.32 -5.89 -5.38
C VAL A 258 20.10 -6.64 -4.32
N LEU A 259 19.80 -7.92 -4.08
CA LEU A 259 20.50 -8.73 -3.08
C LEU A 259 21.99 -8.87 -3.40
N ALA A 260 22.35 -9.03 -4.68
CA ALA A 260 23.75 -9.07 -5.11
C ALA A 260 24.47 -7.75 -4.78
N ALA A 261 23.87 -6.60 -5.09
CA ALA A 261 24.45 -5.30 -4.80
C ALA A 261 24.63 -5.05 -3.29
N LEU A 262 23.67 -5.47 -2.47
CA LEU A 262 23.74 -5.33 -1.00
C LEU A 262 24.80 -6.23 -0.36
N ARG A 263 25.10 -7.38 -0.96
CA ARG A 263 26.17 -8.29 -0.51
C ARG A 263 27.57 -7.82 -0.96
N GLU A 264 27.67 -7.00 -2.00
CA GLU A 264 28.95 -6.50 -2.50
C GLU A 264 29.54 -5.40 -1.61
N ARG A 265 28.71 -4.48 -1.10
CA ARG A 265 29.14 -3.30 -0.33
C ARG A 265 28.17 -2.99 0.81
N PRO A 266 28.63 -2.39 1.92
CA PRO A 266 27.77 -2.09 3.06
C PRO A 266 26.85 -0.90 2.74
N TYR A 267 25.55 -1.16 2.62
CA TYR A 267 24.51 -0.15 2.55
C TYR A 267 23.65 -0.17 3.81
N LEU A 268 23.02 0.96 4.12
CA LEU A 268 21.93 1.00 5.10
C LEU A 268 20.60 1.21 4.36
N LEU A 269 19.67 0.29 4.51
CA LEU A 269 18.29 0.44 4.06
C LEU A 269 17.39 0.67 5.28
N VAL A 270 16.60 1.73 5.28
CA VAL A 270 15.61 2.01 6.33
C VAL A 270 14.21 1.86 5.75
N LEU A 271 13.44 0.95 6.33
CA LEU A 271 12.09 0.57 5.93
C LEU A 271 11.09 1.11 6.95
N ASP A 272 10.55 2.29 6.71
CA ASP A 272 9.66 3.00 7.64
C ASP A 272 8.18 2.77 7.32
N GLY A 273 7.37 2.51 8.35
CA GLY A 273 5.94 2.22 8.19
C GLY A 273 5.67 0.83 7.62
N PHE A 274 6.56 -0.12 7.91
CA PHE A 274 6.55 -1.47 7.35
C PHE A 274 5.25 -2.25 7.61
N GLU A 275 4.49 -1.87 8.65
CA GLU A 275 3.21 -2.48 8.95
C GLU A 275 2.21 -2.44 7.79
N ARG A 276 2.36 -1.50 6.85
CA ARG A 276 1.49 -1.39 5.68
C ARG A 276 1.62 -2.56 4.70
N LEU A 277 2.68 -3.35 4.81
CA LEU A 277 2.83 -4.58 4.04
C LEU A 277 2.18 -5.78 4.73
N LEU A 278 1.71 -5.65 5.98
CA LEU A 278 1.15 -6.77 6.75
C LEU A 278 -0.35 -6.92 6.53
N ALA A 279 -0.82 -8.17 6.51
CA ALA A 279 -2.23 -8.52 6.34
C ALA A 279 -3.14 -7.90 7.40
N ALA A 280 -2.64 -7.69 8.63
CA ALA A 280 -3.37 -6.97 9.68
C ALA A 280 -3.74 -5.53 9.29
N PHE A 281 -3.04 -4.95 8.32
CA PHE A 281 -3.27 -3.62 7.75
C PHE A 281 -3.73 -3.69 6.29
N GLY A 282 -4.00 -4.86 5.72
CA GLY A 282 -4.59 -5.01 4.38
C GLY A 282 -6.08 -4.73 4.42
N ARG A 283 -6.48 -3.46 4.21
CA ARG A 283 -7.88 -3.01 4.15
C ARG A 283 -8.03 -1.87 3.13
N PHE A 284 -9.28 -1.61 2.73
CA PHE A 284 -9.71 -0.52 1.84
C PHE A 284 -9.05 0.84 2.13
N ASP A 285 -8.80 1.18 3.40
CA ASP A 285 -7.98 2.34 3.80
C ASP A 285 -7.29 2.09 5.16
N PRO A 286 -6.00 1.69 5.19
CA PRO A 286 -5.29 1.36 6.43
C PRO A 286 -4.92 2.59 7.27
N SER A 287 -4.98 3.79 6.68
CA SER A 287 -4.62 5.01 7.40
C SER A 287 -5.58 5.34 8.55
N LYS A 288 -6.79 4.75 8.52
CA LYS A 288 -7.85 4.89 9.52
C LYS A 288 -7.87 3.75 10.56
N LEU A 289 -6.99 2.76 10.43
CA LEU A 289 -6.96 1.61 11.36
C LEU A 289 -6.33 2.01 12.70
N ARG A 290 -7.09 1.86 13.79
CA ARG A 290 -6.61 2.08 15.16
C ARG A 290 -5.83 0.88 15.63
N ASP A 291 -4.80 1.12 16.44
CA ASP A 291 -3.95 0.06 16.99
C ASP A 291 -4.75 -1.03 17.76
N GLU A 292 -5.87 -0.65 18.36
CA GLU A 292 -6.77 -1.55 19.11
C GLU A 292 -7.58 -2.48 18.21
N ASP A 293 -7.85 -2.06 16.97
CA ASP A 293 -8.60 -2.84 15.97
C ASP A 293 -7.69 -3.73 15.12
N VAL A 294 -6.37 -3.67 15.35
CA VAL A 294 -5.39 -4.47 14.62
C VAL A 294 -5.47 -5.91 15.09
N GLU A 295 -5.82 -6.80 14.17
CA GLU A 295 -5.81 -8.24 14.40
C GLU A 295 -4.37 -8.73 14.54
N SER A 296 -3.86 -8.73 15.78
CA SER A 296 -2.47 -9.07 16.09
C SER A 296 -2.05 -10.49 15.67
N ALA A 297 -2.98 -11.36 15.25
CA ALA A 297 -2.70 -12.67 14.68
C ALA A 297 -2.34 -12.63 13.18
N ARG A 298 -2.64 -11.54 12.45
CA ARG A 298 -2.43 -11.41 10.99
C ARG A 298 -1.11 -10.70 10.67
N ARG A 299 0.00 -11.25 11.16
CA ARG A 299 1.36 -10.68 11.01
C ARG A 299 2.09 -11.14 9.74
N SER A 300 1.42 -11.91 8.89
CA SER A 300 1.92 -12.27 7.56
C SER A 300 1.92 -11.06 6.64
N LEU A 301 2.80 -11.06 5.65
CA LEU A 301 2.78 -10.05 4.60
C LEU A 301 1.59 -10.27 3.65
N ILE A 302 1.06 -9.19 3.08
CA ILE A 302 -0.05 -9.20 2.10
C ILE A 302 0.42 -9.88 0.81
N GLU A 303 1.63 -9.54 0.38
CA GLU A 303 2.25 -10.09 -0.82
C GLU A 303 3.24 -11.20 -0.45
N PRO A 304 3.05 -12.44 -0.93
CA PRO A 304 3.97 -13.54 -0.66
C PRO A 304 5.41 -13.28 -1.16
N HIS A 305 5.56 -12.59 -2.30
CA HIS A 305 6.88 -12.18 -2.79
C HIS A 305 7.62 -11.26 -1.80
N ALA A 306 6.90 -10.41 -1.06
CA ALA A 306 7.53 -9.58 -0.04
C ALA A 306 8.12 -10.43 1.09
N ASP A 307 7.47 -11.53 1.48
CA ASP A 307 7.97 -12.42 2.54
C ASP A 307 9.34 -12.98 2.21
N GLU A 308 9.51 -13.48 1.00
CA GLU A 308 10.79 -14.02 0.52
C GLU A 308 11.89 -12.96 0.47
N VAL A 309 11.58 -11.77 -0.08
CA VAL A 309 12.52 -10.65 -0.14
C VAL A 309 13.02 -10.31 1.26
N ILE A 310 12.09 -10.22 2.22
CA ILE A 310 12.39 -9.80 3.59
C ILE A 310 13.21 -10.87 4.33
N ARG A 311 12.92 -12.16 4.12
CA ARG A 311 13.78 -13.25 4.61
C ARG A 311 15.17 -13.20 3.99
N ALA A 312 15.27 -12.91 2.70
CA ALA A 312 16.57 -12.82 2.02
C ALA A 312 17.41 -11.65 2.55
N LEU A 313 16.79 -10.53 2.93
CA LEU A 313 17.45 -9.39 3.58
C LEU A 313 18.07 -9.75 4.95
N CYS A 314 17.65 -10.84 5.61
CA CYS A 314 18.30 -11.32 6.83
C CYS A 314 19.71 -11.91 6.58
N THR A 315 20.18 -11.95 5.33
CA THR A 315 21.47 -12.56 4.93
C THR A 315 22.31 -11.65 4.02
N VAL A 316 22.05 -10.33 4.01
CA VAL A 316 22.74 -9.39 3.12
C VAL A 316 23.99 -8.74 3.72
N GLU A 317 24.72 -9.46 4.57
CA GLU A 317 26.01 -8.96 5.06
C GLU A 317 26.93 -8.56 3.88
N PRO A 318 27.62 -7.40 3.94
CA PRO A 318 27.80 -6.53 5.11
C PRO A 318 26.75 -5.39 5.26
N SER A 319 25.67 -5.40 4.48
CA SER A 319 24.63 -4.36 4.55
C SER A 319 23.73 -4.48 5.80
N LYS A 320 23.13 -3.35 6.19
CA LYS A 320 22.22 -3.19 7.33
C LYS A 320 20.82 -2.80 6.87
N VAL A 321 19.79 -3.35 7.50
CA VAL A 321 18.38 -3.09 7.24
C VAL A 321 17.69 -2.73 8.55
N LEU A 322 17.18 -1.51 8.64
CA LEU A 322 16.47 -0.98 9.80
C LEU A 322 14.98 -0.92 9.50
N VAL A 323 14.16 -1.67 10.24
CA VAL A 323 12.71 -1.75 10.01
C VAL A 323 11.96 -1.03 11.12
N SER A 324 11.07 -0.12 10.76
CA SER A 324 10.16 0.59 11.66
C SER A 324 8.74 0.07 11.42
N THR A 325 8.11 -0.54 12.44
CA THR A 325 6.81 -1.23 12.31
C THR A 325 5.96 -1.15 13.58
N ARG A 326 4.64 -1.34 13.44
CA ARG A 326 3.73 -1.51 14.59
C ARG A 326 3.64 -2.92 15.13
N LEU A 327 3.89 -3.90 14.28
CA LEU A 327 3.87 -5.32 14.63
C LEU A 327 5.10 -6.00 14.05
N MET A 328 5.72 -6.86 14.84
CA MET A 328 6.77 -7.76 14.37
C MET A 328 6.24 -8.65 13.22
N PRO A 329 6.80 -8.57 12.00
CA PRO A 329 6.37 -9.40 10.87
C PRO A 329 6.71 -10.88 11.08
N ASP A 330 5.86 -11.79 10.61
CA ASP A 330 6.14 -13.23 10.68
C ASP A 330 7.39 -13.64 9.86
N ALA A 331 7.73 -12.85 8.84
CA ALA A 331 8.97 -13.02 8.06
C ALA A 331 10.24 -12.88 8.92
N LEU A 332 10.18 -12.04 9.96
CA LEU A 332 11.31 -11.68 10.82
C LEU A 332 11.18 -12.30 12.22
N ALA A 333 9.99 -12.76 12.59
CA ALA A 333 9.75 -13.51 13.82
C ALA A 333 10.24 -14.96 13.66
N GLY A 334 11.15 -15.39 14.53
CA GLY A 334 11.55 -16.79 14.59
C GLY A 334 10.61 -17.63 15.47
N ARG A 335 10.88 -18.94 15.54
CA ARG A 335 10.09 -19.88 16.33
C ARG A 335 10.27 -19.64 17.83
N TYR A 336 9.23 -19.91 18.63
CA TYR A 336 9.25 -19.86 20.09
C TYR A 336 9.62 -18.50 20.71
N GLY A 337 9.31 -17.39 20.02
CA GLY A 337 9.52 -16.04 20.53
C GLY A 337 10.96 -15.53 20.45
N ARG A 338 11.85 -16.24 19.74
CA ARG A 338 13.17 -15.72 19.35
C ARG A 338 13.09 -15.13 17.94
N PRO A 339 13.73 -13.98 17.65
CA PRO A 339 13.86 -13.50 16.27
C PRO A 339 14.57 -14.51 15.36
N THR A 340 14.33 -14.41 14.05
CA THR A 340 15.10 -15.14 13.03
C THR A 340 16.60 -14.84 13.19
N PRO A 341 17.52 -15.79 12.92
CA PRO A 341 18.96 -15.49 12.89
C PRO A 341 19.27 -14.26 12.02
N GLY A 342 20.15 -13.38 12.50
CA GLY A 342 20.48 -12.11 11.85
C GLY A 342 19.48 -10.96 12.10
N VAL A 343 18.47 -11.19 12.96
CA VAL A 343 17.47 -10.17 13.33
C VAL A 343 17.62 -9.78 14.80
N ALA A 344 17.95 -8.52 15.04
CA ALA A 344 17.82 -7.87 16.33
C ALA A 344 16.42 -7.23 16.48
N HIS A 345 15.97 -7.02 17.72
CA HIS A 345 14.65 -6.46 18.01
C HIS A 345 14.70 -5.44 19.16
N LEU A 346 14.21 -4.23 18.91
CA LEU A 346 14.02 -3.16 19.88
C LEU A 346 12.52 -2.83 20.01
N ARG A 347 11.92 -3.10 21.16
CA ARG A 347 10.60 -2.57 21.51
C ARG A 347 10.75 -1.16 22.07
N LEU A 348 10.23 -0.17 21.35
CA LEU A 348 10.39 1.24 21.70
C LEU A 348 9.31 1.69 22.69
N PRO A 349 9.65 2.06 23.94
CA PRO A 349 8.68 2.57 24.91
C PRO A 349 8.30 4.03 24.63
N GLY A 350 7.41 4.61 25.44
CA GLY A 350 7.21 6.06 25.52
C GLY A 350 8.47 6.83 25.94
N LEU A 351 8.38 8.16 26.04
CA LEU A 351 9.50 8.98 26.52
C LEU A 351 9.77 8.74 28.01
N THR A 352 10.99 9.07 28.44
CA THR A 352 11.27 9.22 29.86
C THR A 352 10.63 10.52 30.38
N ASP A 353 10.39 10.63 31.68
CA ASP A 353 9.80 11.86 32.25
C ASP A 353 10.68 13.09 31.95
N ALA A 354 12.01 12.93 31.99
CA ALA A 354 12.97 13.98 31.64
C ALA A 354 12.89 14.38 30.16
N ASP A 355 12.76 13.40 29.26
CA ASP A 355 12.60 13.66 27.82
C ASP A 355 11.25 14.30 27.50
N THR A 356 10.17 13.94 28.23
CA THR A 356 8.86 14.58 28.13
C THR A 356 8.95 16.06 28.50
N GLN A 357 9.58 16.38 29.63
CA GLN A 357 9.81 17.77 30.03
C GLN A 357 10.63 18.53 28.98
N ALA A 358 11.73 17.96 28.51
CA ALA A 358 12.58 18.57 27.50
C ALA A 358 11.83 18.82 26.18
N LEU A 359 10.91 17.93 25.80
CA LEU A 359 10.06 18.12 24.62
C LEU A 359 9.09 19.28 24.82
N LEU A 360 8.42 19.36 25.97
CA LEU A 360 7.50 20.47 26.32
C LEU A 360 8.22 21.82 26.32
N ASP A 361 9.43 21.89 26.88
CA ASP A 361 10.26 23.09 26.88
C ASP A 361 10.60 23.52 25.45
N ARG A 362 10.97 22.57 24.58
CA ARG A 362 11.26 22.83 23.15
C ARG A 362 10.02 23.23 22.36
N LEU A 363 8.85 22.74 22.73
CA LEU A 363 7.58 23.18 22.17
C LEU A 363 7.15 24.55 22.71
N GLY A 364 7.85 25.11 23.70
CA GLY A 364 7.57 26.42 24.28
C GLY A 364 6.38 26.41 25.23
N THR A 365 6.06 25.27 25.83
CA THR A 365 4.99 25.09 26.81
C THR A 365 5.53 24.41 28.07
N PRO A 366 6.47 25.07 28.79
CA PRO A 366 6.99 24.53 30.04
C PRO A 366 5.87 24.43 31.08
N GLY A 367 6.02 23.50 32.02
CA GLY A 367 5.14 23.33 33.18
C GLY A 367 5.89 22.78 34.37
N ASP A 368 5.22 22.75 35.50
CA ASP A 368 5.72 22.20 36.76
C ASP A 368 6.07 20.72 36.64
N THR A 369 7.28 20.35 37.04
CA THR A 369 7.83 19.00 36.83
C THR A 369 6.99 17.91 37.48
N ASP A 370 6.45 18.15 38.68
CA ASP A 370 5.66 17.15 39.40
C ASP A 370 4.28 16.98 38.74
N ALA A 371 3.63 18.08 38.36
CA ALA A 371 2.35 18.05 37.65
C ALA A 371 2.45 17.37 36.27
N VAL A 372 3.46 17.74 35.48
CA VAL A 372 3.78 17.15 34.18
C VAL A 372 4.02 15.65 34.32
N THR A 373 4.88 15.25 35.25
CA THR A 373 5.22 13.84 35.48
C THR A 373 4.00 13.04 35.92
N ALA A 374 3.20 13.57 36.86
CA ALA A 374 2.02 12.90 37.36
C ALA A 374 0.97 12.65 36.27
N PHE A 375 0.79 13.61 35.35
CA PHE A 375 -0.15 13.49 34.24
C PHE A 375 0.37 12.59 33.12
N PHE A 376 1.56 12.85 32.58
CA PHE A 376 2.02 12.18 31.36
C PHE A 376 2.39 10.71 31.56
N ARG A 377 2.76 10.29 32.78
CA ARG A 377 2.91 8.85 33.08
C ARG A 377 1.61 8.07 32.87
N GLN A 378 0.45 8.70 33.07
CA GLN A 378 -0.87 8.07 32.86
C GLN A 378 -1.20 7.85 31.38
N VAL A 379 -0.49 8.55 30.49
CA VAL A 379 -0.53 8.34 29.03
C VAL A 379 0.81 7.83 28.51
N GLU A 380 1.55 7.10 29.35
CA GLU A 380 2.82 6.43 29.03
C GLU A 380 3.87 7.36 28.38
N ASN A 381 3.86 8.65 28.72
CA ASN A 381 4.76 9.65 28.12
C ASN A 381 4.75 9.61 26.57
N HIS A 382 3.57 9.42 26.00
CA HIS A 382 3.39 9.20 24.57
C HIS A 382 3.62 10.49 23.74
N PRO A 383 4.66 10.57 22.88
CA PRO A 383 5.06 11.79 22.16
C PRO A 383 3.95 12.52 21.41
N LEU A 384 3.09 11.79 20.67
CA LEU A 384 1.97 12.41 19.97
C LEU A 384 1.04 13.17 20.93
N LEU A 385 0.73 12.57 22.09
CA LEU A 385 -0.17 13.17 23.09
C LEU A 385 0.50 14.33 23.82
N VAL A 386 1.81 14.25 24.05
CA VAL A 386 2.61 15.40 24.53
C VAL A 386 2.47 16.58 23.56
N GLY A 387 2.60 16.34 22.25
CA GLY A 387 2.42 17.38 21.23
C GLY A 387 1.00 17.98 21.20
N VAL A 388 -0.04 17.14 21.28
CA VAL A 388 -1.44 17.58 21.31
C VAL A 388 -1.74 18.41 22.56
N VAL A 389 -1.28 17.95 23.73
CA VAL A 389 -1.48 18.67 25.01
C VAL A 389 -0.70 19.98 25.03
N ALA A 390 0.53 20.02 24.49
CA ALA A 390 1.26 21.27 24.31
C ALA A 390 0.48 22.27 23.43
N GLY A 391 -0.11 21.78 22.34
CA GLY A 391 -1.00 22.57 21.47
C GLY A 391 -2.20 23.16 22.20
N LEU A 392 -2.88 22.36 23.03
CA LEU A 392 -4.00 22.79 23.87
C LEU A 392 -3.59 23.82 24.93
N ALA A 393 -2.46 23.57 25.60
CA ALA A 393 -1.94 24.41 26.67
C ALA A 393 -1.48 25.80 26.19
N ARG A 394 -0.98 25.91 24.94
CA ARG A 394 -0.40 27.15 24.39
C ARG A 394 -1.37 28.34 24.46
N ASN A 395 -2.65 28.11 24.21
CA ASN A 395 -3.68 29.16 24.19
C ASN A 395 -4.49 29.23 25.50
N HIS A 396 -4.11 28.44 26.52
CA HIS A 396 -4.81 28.40 27.79
C HIS A 396 -4.34 29.54 28.72
N PRO A 397 -5.23 30.29 29.41
CA PRO A 397 -4.86 31.45 30.24
C PRO A 397 -3.88 31.17 31.40
N GLY A 398 -3.66 29.90 31.75
CA GLY A 398 -2.67 29.46 32.74
C GLY A 398 -1.55 28.57 32.18
N GLY A 399 -1.34 28.57 30.87
CA GLY A 399 -0.37 27.70 30.20
C GLY A 399 -0.64 26.21 30.47
N LEU A 400 0.43 25.41 30.53
CA LEU A 400 0.33 23.97 30.75
C LEU A 400 -0.24 23.63 32.12
N ASP A 401 0.27 24.25 33.19
CA ASP A 401 -0.18 23.95 34.55
C ASP A 401 -1.67 24.30 34.75
N GLY A 402 -2.09 25.43 34.20
CA GLY A 402 -3.50 25.81 34.20
C GLY A 402 -4.39 24.83 33.43
N TRP A 403 -3.91 24.32 32.29
CA TRP A 403 -4.67 23.36 31.49
C TRP A 403 -4.73 21.98 32.18
N LEU A 404 -3.64 21.54 32.82
CA LEU A 404 -3.59 20.30 33.60
C LEU A 404 -4.55 20.31 34.78
N ALA A 405 -4.75 21.47 35.42
CA ALA A 405 -5.67 21.64 36.54
C ALA A 405 -7.14 21.89 36.13
N ASP A 406 -7.43 22.13 34.85
CA ASP A 406 -8.77 22.45 34.37
C ASP A 406 -9.65 21.19 34.33
N PRO A 407 -10.85 21.17 34.98
CA PRO A 407 -11.82 20.09 34.85
C PRO A 407 -12.34 19.85 33.42
N ALA A 408 -12.27 20.86 32.54
CA ALA A 408 -12.56 20.71 31.11
C ALA A 408 -11.30 20.32 30.29
N GLY A 409 -10.14 20.27 30.93
CA GLY A 409 -8.84 19.89 30.37
C GLY A 409 -8.24 18.67 31.08
N GLY A 410 -6.99 18.77 31.54
CA GLY A 410 -6.25 17.62 32.07
C GLY A 410 -6.90 16.95 33.28
N ALA A 411 -7.54 17.71 34.18
CA ALA A 411 -8.17 17.17 35.39
C ALA A 411 -9.50 16.46 35.11
N GLY A 412 -10.10 16.66 33.94
CA GLY A 412 -11.29 15.96 33.48
C GLY A 412 -11.02 14.61 32.81
N ALA A 413 -9.75 14.26 32.58
CA ALA A 413 -9.39 13.02 31.89
C ALA A 413 -9.88 11.79 32.70
N PRO A 414 -10.51 10.81 32.03
CA PRO A 414 -11.06 9.64 32.72
C PRO A 414 -9.97 8.79 33.37
N GLU A 415 -10.28 8.21 34.53
CA GLU A 415 -9.49 7.10 35.07
C GLU A 415 -9.71 5.86 34.20
N GLY A 416 -8.63 5.20 33.77
CA GLY A 416 -8.73 4.08 32.85
C GLY A 416 -7.44 3.82 32.08
N ASP A 417 -7.56 2.98 31.05
CA ASP A 417 -6.47 2.61 30.15
C ASP A 417 -6.04 3.77 29.21
N LEU A 418 -4.89 3.57 28.56
CA LEU A 418 -4.32 4.54 27.61
C LEU A 418 -5.30 4.87 26.49
N SER A 419 -6.06 3.89 26.00
CA SER A 419 -7.03 4.03 24.92
C SER A 419 -8.12 5.04 25.25
N SER A 420 -8.74 4.92 26.44
CA SER A 420 -9.81 5.82 26.90
C SER A 420 -9.30 7.24 27.09
N ARG A 421 -8.09 7.40 27.67
CA ARG A 421 -7.45 8.71 27.87
C ARG A 421 -7.04 9.36 26.55
N ARG A 422 -6.51 8.59 25.61
CA ARG A 422 -6.17 9.05 24.27
C ARG A 422 -7.39 9.56 23.52
N ALA A 423 -8.49 8.80 23.53
CA ALA A 423 -9.74 9.22 22.90
C ALA A 423 -10.26 10.54 23.51
N TYR A 424 -10.23 10.66 24.84
CA TYR A 424 -10.60 11.89 25.54
C TYR A 424 -9.75 13.10 25.10
N LEU A 425 -8.41 12.96 25.08
CA LEU A 425 -7.52 14.06 24.73
C LEU A 425 -7.71 14.54 23.28
N LEU A 426 -7.94 13.60 22.36
CA LEU A 426 -8.22 13.94 20.98
C LEU A 426 -9.59 14.61 20.82
N ASP A 427 -10.62 14.17 21.55
CA ASP A 427 -11.94 14.82 21.55
C ASP A 427 -11.86 16.26 22.08
N VAL A 428 -11.12 16.49 23.17
CA VAL A 428 -10.87 17.84 23.71
C VAL A 428 -10.11 18.70 22.69
N ALA A 429 -9.05 18.16 22.07
CA ALA A 429 -8.28 18.87 21.05
C ALA A 429 -9.11 19.26 19.83
N LEU A 430 -9.94 18.34 19.35
CA LEU A 430 -10.82 18.59 18.20
C LEU A 430 -11.92 19.57 18.59
N SER A 431 -12.55 19.44 19.75
CA SER A 431 -13.55 20.38 20.25
C SER A 431 -13.02 21.81 20.42
N ALA A 432 -11.75 21.95 20.82
CA ALA A 432 -11.06 23.23 20.93
C ALA A 432 -10.64 23.84 19.57
N THR A 433 -10.83 23.11 18.47
CA THR A 433 -10.45 23.54 17.11
C THR A 433 -11.59 24.31 16.44
N PRO A 434 -11.33 25.48 15.82
CA PRO A 434 -12.35 26.26 15.13
C PRO A 434 -13.12 25.45 14.08
N ALA A 435 -14.43 25.69 13.93
CA ALA A 435 -15.28 24.89 13.05
C ALA A 435 -14.76 24.79 11.59
N PRO A 436 -14.26 25.87 10.94
CA PRO A 436 -13.69 25.75 9.60
C PRO A 436 -12.40 24.91 9.54
N HIS A 437 -11.59 24.90 10.61
CA HIS A 437 -10.37 24.12 10.68
C HIS A 437 -10.69 22.63 10.92
N ARG A 438 -11.71 22.34 11.73
CA ARG A 438 -12.26 20.99 11.88
C ARG A 438 -12.82 20.44 10.57
N GLN A 439 -13.52 21.27 9.80
CA GLN A 439 -14.01 20.89 8.47
C GLN A 439 -12.86 20.51 7.54
N LEU A 440 -11.78 21.30 7.54
CA LEU A 440 -10.56 20.99 6.78
C LEU A 440 -9.95 19.64 7.20
N LEU A 441 -9.79 19.39 8.51
CA LEU A 441 -9.35 18.09 9.02
C LEU A 441 -10.26 16.96 8.53
N GLY A 442 -11.57 17.16 8.60
CA GLY A 442 -12.57 16.22 8.10
C GLY A 442 -12.34 15.82 6.64
N TRP A 443 -12.10 16.81 5.78
CA TRP A 443 -11.85 16.57 4.35
C TRP A 443 -10.49 15.91 4.09
N ILE A 444 -9.46 16.24 4.85
CA ILE A 444 -8.17 15.53 4.77
C ILE A 444 -8.34 14.08 5.22
N SER A 445 -9.16 13.81 6.25
CA SER A 445 -9.30 12.49 6.86
C SER A 445 -9.87 11.44 5.92
N VAL A 446 -10.70 11.83 4.95
CA VAL A 446 -11.30 10.90 3.99
C VAL A 446 -10.36 10.51 2.85
N LEU A 447 -9.30 11.31 2.58
CA LEU A 447 -8.29 10.99 1.58
C LEU A 447 -7.34 9.86 2.03
N PRO A 448 -6.89 8.99 1.10
CA PRO A 448 -5.92 7.95 1.42
C PRO A 448 -4.51 8.56 1.56
N GLY A 449 -4.06 8.76 2.81
CA GLY A 449 -2.69 9.20 3.12
C GLY A 449 -2.43 10.71 2.98
N ALA A 450 -1.17 11.06 2.70
CA ALA A 450 -0.71 12.44 2.61
C ALA A 450 -1.29 13.16 1.37
N VAL A 451 -1.59 14.45 1.54
CA VAL A 451 -2.29 15.31 0.59
C VAL A 451 -1.33 16.36 0.06
N ASP A 452 -1.06 16.34 -1.24
CA ASP A 452 -0.21 17.35 -1.88
C ASP A 452 -0.86 18.75 -1.89
N ARG A 453 -0.05 19.75 -2.23
CA ARG A 453 -0.50 21.15 -2.19
C ARG A 453 -1.63 21.46 -3.17
N SER A 454 -1.61 20.90 -4.37
CA SER A 454 -2.61 21.18 -5.41
C SER A 454 -3.96 20.61 -5.01
N THR A 455 -3.98 19.37 -4.48
CA THR A 455 -5.17 18.75 -3.90
C THR A 455 -5.69 19.58 -2.72
N MET A 456 -4.81 20.02 -1.80
CA MET A 456 -5.17 20.86 -0.65
C MET A 456 -5.84 22.19 -1.06
N ASP A 457 -5.32 22.86 -2.10
CA ASP A 457 -5.93 24.08 -2.64
C ASP A 457 -7.28 23.80 -3.33
N ALA A 458 -7.41 22.67 -4.02
CA ALA A 458 -8.65 22.29 -4.67
C ALA A 458 -9.78 22.00 -3.67
N ILE A 459 -9.45 21.30 -2.58
CA ILE A 459 -10.38 21.02 -1.47
C ILE A 459 -10.40 22.15 -0.44
N ASN A 460 -9.98 23.37 -0.75
CA ASN A 460 -9.99 24.46 0.22
C ASN A 460 -11.43 24.78 0.69
N PRO A 461 -11.80 24.57 1.97
CA PRO A 461 -13.16 24.81 2.48
C PRO A 461 -13.51 26.29 2.59
N PHE A 462 -12.50 27.18 2.49
CA PHE A 462 -12.69 28.62 2.52
C PHE A 462 -13.07 29.20 1.15
N ARG A 463 -13.04 28.40 0.08
CA ARG A 463 -13.50 28.82 -1.25
C ARG A 463 -15.03 28.78 -1.33
N PRO A 464 -15.68 29.78 -1.94
CA PRO A 464 -17.13 29.74 -2.13
C PRO A 464 -17.53 28.60 -3.08
N ALA A 465 -18.62 27.89 -2.74
CA ALA A 465 -19.08 26.66 -3.39
C ALA A 465 -19.34 26.78 -4.92
N ASN A 466 -19.47 27.99 -5.44
CA ASN A 466 -19.87 28.27 -6.82
C ASN A 466 -18.70 28.69 -7.71
N ALA A 467 -17.45 28.65 -7.21
CA ALA A 467 -16.30 29.19 -7.89
C ALA A 467 -15.78 28.28 -9.02
N ARG A 468 -16.41 28.34 -10.21
CA ARG A 468 -15.80 27.84 -11.45
C ARG A 468 -15.05 29.00 -12.12
N GLY A 469 -13.72 29.07 -11.93
CA GLY A 469 -12.82 29.98 -12.65
C GLY A 469 -12.43 31.29 -11.95
N TRP A 470 -11.85 31.20 -10.75
CA TRP A 470 -11.50 32.36 -9.89
C TRP A 470 -10.00 32.51 -9.59
N ASP A 471 -9.14 31.85 -10.36
CA ASP A 471 -7.71 31.82 -10.06
C ASP A 471 -7.12 33.24 -10.10
N GLY A 472 -6.59 33.69 -8.96
CA GLY A 472 -5.97 35.01 -8.81
C GLY A 472 -6.89 36.19 -8.48
N SER A 473 -8.18 35.97 -8.19
CA SER A 473 -9.09 37.02 -7.67
C SER A 473 -8.79 37.37 -6.20
N ASP A 474 -9.17 38.57 -5.74
CA ASP A 474 -9.00 38.98 -4.33
C ASP A 474 -9.69 38.01 -3.34
N GLU A 475 -10.83 37.42 -3.73
CA GLU A 475 -11.55 36.42 -2.95
C GLU A 475 -10.81 35.07 -2.88
N ASP A 476 -10.17 34.64 -3.98
CA ASP A 476 -9.33 33.43 -3.98
C ASP A 476 -8.07 33.62 -3.14
N VAL A 477 -7.43 34.80 -3.24
CA VAL A 477 -6.30 35.17 -2.39
C VAL A 477 -6.70 35.12 -0.92
N GLU A 478 -7.87 35.68 -0.56
CA GLU A 478 -8.39 35.61 0.80
C GLU A 478 -8.67 34.18 1.27
N ALA A 479 -9.23 33.32 0.42
CA ALA A 479 -9.42 31.91 0.73
C ALA A 479 -8.09 31.16 0.95
N ARG A 480 -7.04 31.48 0.19
CA ARG A 480 -5.68 30.93 0.36
C ARG A 480 -5.02 31.44 1.66
N VAL A 481 -5.25 32.70 2.04
CA VAL A 481 -4.79 33.26 3.33
C VAL A 481 -5.44 32.52 4.50
N ARG A 482 -6.75 32.27 4.42
CA ARG A 482 -7.48 31.52 5.47
C ARG A 482 -7.04 30.06 5.56
N LEU A 483 -6.79 29.42 4.42
CA LEU A 483 -6.22 28.08 4.37
C LEU A 483 -4.83 28.04 5.02
N ASP A 484 -3.94 28.98 4.73
CA ASP A 484 -2.63 29.08 5.39
C ASP A 484 -2.76 29.22 6.91
N ALA A 485 -3.64 30.10 7.38
CA ALA A 485 -3.89 30.27 8.80
C ALA A 485 -4.41 28.98 9.45
N ALA A 486 -5.35 28.29 8.81
CA ALA A 486 -5.89 27.02 9.29
C ALA A 486 -4.81 25.93 9.35
N LEU A 487 -4.02 25.75 8.30
CA LEU A 487 -2.93 24.77 8.26
C LEU A 487 -1.85 25.07 9.30
N ALA A 488 -1.56 26.35 9.59
CA ALA A 488 -0.62 26.74 10.64
C ALA A 488 -1.17 26.45 12.05
N ASP A 489 -2.43 26.82 12.32
CA ASP A 489 -3.10 26.53 13.60
C ASP A 489 -3.18 25.02 13.86
N LEU A 490 -3.52 24.22 12.85
CA LEU A 490 -3.60 22.76 12.97
C LEU A 490 -2.23 22.09 13.23
N GLU A 491 -1.17 22.63 12.63
CA GLU A 491 0.21 22.18 12.89
C GLU A 491 0.66 22.55 14.32
N GLU A 492 0.39 23.79 14.76
CA GLU A 492 0.70 24.25 16.11
C GLU A 492 -0.06 23.48 17.21
N ARG A 493 -1.25 22.96 16.88
CA ARG A 493 -2.05 22.08 17.74
C ARG A 493 -1.56 20.62 17.76
N GLY A 494 -0.59 20.27 16.93
CA GLY A 494 -0.11 18.90 16.79
C GLY A 494 -1.09 17.95 16.10
N LEU A 495 -2.08 18.48 15.37
CA LEU A 495 -3.13 17.70 14.70
C LEU A 495 -2.84 17.46 13.22
N LEU A 496 -1.97 18.26 12.60
CA LEU A 496 -1.58 18.16 11.19
C LEU A 496 -0.06 18.21 11.04
N TRP A 497 0.45 17.45 10.08
CA TRP A 497 1.86 17.44 9.72
C TRP A 497 2.06 18.00 8.33
N TRP A 498 3.20 18.65 8.12
CA TRP A 498 3.51 19.31 6.86
C TRP A 498 4.95 19.07 6.42
N ASP A 499 5.09 18.36 5.29
CA ASP A 499 6.33 18.12 4.58
C ASP A 499 6.73 19.32 3.72
N ARG A 500 7.78 20.00 4.18
CA ARG A 500 8.38 21.17 3.53
C ARG A 500 9.51 20.80 2.56
N SER A 501 9.95 19.54 2.59
CA SER A 501 11.21 19.05 2.00
C SER A 501 11.01 18.32 0.67
N THR A 502 9.83 17.77 0.43
CA THR A 502 9.47 17.17 -0.87
C THR A 502 9.07 18.23 -1.90
N ALA A 503 9.21 17.89 -3.18
CA ALA A 503 8.73 18.71 -4.28
C ALA A 503 7.20 18.92 -4.23
N ASP A 504 6.47 17.99 -3.61
CA ASP A 504 5.00 17.94 -3.60
C ASP A 504 4.35 18.76 -2.47
N ASN A 505 5.14 19.20 -1.48
CA ASN A 505 4.67 20.08 -0.40
C ASN A 505 3.41 19.50 0.30
N ALA A 506 3.55 18.30 0.88
CA ALA A 506 2.44 17.44 1.29
C ALA A 506 2.06 17.59 2.78
N TYR A 507 0.79 17.34 3.09
CA TYR A 507 0.21 17.41 4.43
C TYR A 507 -0.34 16.05 4.84
N ASP A 508 -0.13 15.62 6.08
CA ASP A 508 -0.65 14.33 6.54
C ASP A 508 -1.19 14.42 7.96
N LEU A 509 -2.10 13.50 8.28
CA LEU A 509 -2.61 13.28 9.62
C LEU A 509 -1.95 12.03 10.17
N HIS A 510 -1.49 12.07 11.42
CA HIS A 510 -1.13 10.85 12.13
C HIS A 510 -2.32 9.87 12.05
N PRO A 511 -2.13 8.58 11.73
CA PRO A 511 -3.23 7.60 11.65
C PRO A 511 -4.22 7.61 12.83
N ILE A 512 -3.71 7.69 14.06
CA ILE A 512 -4.51 7.94 15.28
C ILE A 512 -5.40 9.20 15.16
N VAL A 513 -4.84 10.35 14.78
CA VAL A 513 -5.61 11.61 14.61
C VAL A 513 -6.60 11.48 13.47
N ARG A 514 -6.19 10.87 12.35
CA ARG A 514 -7.04 10.64 11.17
C ARG A 514 -8.28 9.82 11.50
N ALA A 515 -8.11 8.71 12.22
CA ALA A 515 -9.22 7.87 12.66
C ALA A 515 -10.19 8.66 13.56
N SER A 516 -9.66 9.38 14.57
CA SER A 516 -10.49 10.19 15.46
C SER A 516 -11.27 11.29 14.74
N VAL A 517 -10.63 12.01 13.81
CA VAL A 517 -11.30 13.03 12.99
C VAL A 517 -12.40 12.42 12.12
N HIS A 518 -12.12 11.29 11.49
CA HIS A 518 -13.07 10.62 10.60
C HIS A 518 -14.32 10.10 11.34
N ASP A 519 -14.16 9.63 12.57
CA ASP A 519 -15.25 9.16 13.42
C ASP A 519 -16.16 10.27 13.93
N MET A 520 -15.64 11.51 14.02
CA MET A 520 -16.45 12.68 14.38
C MET A 520 -17.34 13.19 13.24
N LEU A 521 -17.03 12.86 11.99
CA LEU A 521 -17.83 13.28 10.85
C LEU A 521 -19.19 12.59 10.89
N ASP A 522 -20.26 13.39 10.88
CA ASP A 522 -21.58 12.82 10.69
C ASP A 522 -21.75 12.26 9.26
N ALA A 523 -22.82 11.50 9.03
CA ALA A 523 -23.05 10.87 7.74
C ALA A 523 -23.16 11.88 6.57
N ARG A 524 -23.69 13.09 6.80
CA ARG A 524 -23.81 14.13 5.77
C ARG A 524 -22.47 14.79 5.49
N GLU A 525 -21.71 15.10 6.53
CA GLU A 525 -20.37 15.68 6.42
C GLU A 525 -19.42 14.73 5.69
N ARG A 526 -19.49 13.44 5.99
CA ARG A 526 -18.71 12.40 5.32
C ARG A 526 -19.04 12.31 3.83
N VAL A 527 -20.32 12.32 3.47
CA VAL A 527 -20.73 12.34 2.05
C VAL A 527 -20.23 13.61 1.37
N ALA A 528 -20.46 14.79 1.96
CA ALA A 528 -20.03 16.06 1.36
C ALA A 528 -18.51 16.15 1.16
N ALA A 529 -17.71 15.62 2.10
CA ALA A 529 -16.27 15.55 1.97
C ALA A 529 -15.85 14.68 0.77
N ASN A 530 -16.45 13.50 0.62
CA ASN A 530 -16.18 12.59 -0.48
C ASN A 530 -16.65 13.15 -1.84
N GLU A 531 -17.80 13.81 -1.91
CA GLU A 531 -18.27 14.47 -3.13
C GLU A 531 -17.30 15.56 -3.60
N ARG A 532 -16.73 16.33 -2.67
CA ARG A 532 -15.75 17.38 -2.99
C ARG A 532 -14.46 16.81 -3.58
N ILE A 533 -14.00 15.69 -3.03
CA ILE A 533 -12.81 14.97 -3.52
C ILE A 533 -13.09 14.37 -4.89
N ARG A 534 -14.23 13.69 -5.06
CA ARG A 534 -14.70 13.17 -6.35
C ARG A 534 -14.66 14.25 -7.42
N ASP A 535 -15.27 15.41 -7.15
CA ASP A 535 -15.33 16.52 -8.13
C ASP A 535 -13.94 17.00 -8.55
N HIS A 536 -12.99 17.05 -7.61
CA HIS A 536 -11.61 17.42 -7.93
C HIS A 536 -10.94 16.38 -8.83
N PHE A 537 -10.90 15.11 -8.44
CA PHE A 537 -10.21 14.07 -9.19
C PHE A 537 -10.89 13.75 -10.54
N GLN A 538 -12.20 13.98 -10.68
CA GLN A 538 -12.89 13.93 -11.96
C GLN A 538 -12.52 15.08 -12.90
N SER A 539 -12.09 16.24 -12.36
CA SER A 539 -11.72 17.41 -13.16
C SER A 539 -10.29 17.35 -13.70
N LEU A 540 -9.45 16.49 -13.14
CA LEU A 540 -8.08 16.28 -13.59
C LEU A 540 -8.06 15.51 -14.92
N PRO A 541 -7.04 15.71 -15.79
CA PRO A 541 -6.82 14.85 -16.95
C PRO A 541 -6.79 13.37 -16.52
N PRO A 542 -7.43 12.46 -17.27
CA PRO A 542 -7.43 11.05 -16.90
C PRO A 542 -6.01 10.45 -16.98
N GLU A 543 -5.68 9.58 -16.03
CA GLU A 543 -4.46 8.76 -16.06
C GLU A 543 -4.45 7.84 -17.28
N ASP A 544 -3.27 7.53 -17.81
CA ASP A 544 -3.09 6.48 -18.82
C ASP A 544 -3.08 5.09 -18.16
N VAL A 545 -4.27 4.67 -17.74
CA VAL A 545 -4.56 3.36 -17.13
C VAL A 545 -4.05 2.17 -17.95
N ALA A 546 -3.94 2.29 -19.27
CA ALA A 546 -3.47 1.20 -20.14
C ALA A 546 -1.96 0.99 -20.02
N SER A 547 -1.22 2.03 -19.66
CA SER A 547 0.24 1.99 -19.45
C SER A 547 0.65 1.63 -18.02
N ALA A 548 -0.31 1.47 -17.11
CA ALA A 548 -0.05 1.20 -15.70
C ALA A 548 0.74 -0.11 -15.52
N THR A 549 1.88 0.00 -14.85
CA THR A 549 2.76 -1.14 -14.50
C THR A 549 2.72 -1.45 -13.01
N SER A 550 1.96 -0.66 -12.24
CA SER A 550 1.82 -0.74 -10.80
C SER A 550 0.48 -0.16 -10.34
N ILE A 551 0.09 -0.41 -9.09
CA ILE A 551 -1.16 0.09 -8.51
C ILE A 551 -1.07 1.62 -8.31
N GLU A 552 0.13 2.14 -8.03
CA GLU A 552 0.42 3.56 -7.82
C GLU A 552 0.18 4.41 -9.07
N ASP A 553 0.38 3.84 -10.27
CA ASP A 553 0.13 4.51 -11.56
C ASP A 553 -1.37 4.85 -11.73
N LEU A 554 -2.22 4.31 -10.85
CA LEU A 554 -3.68 4.48 -10.82
C LEU A 554 -4.15 5.32 -9.63
N ARG A 555 -3.27 6.08 -8.97
CA ARG A 555 -3.55 6.80 -7.71
C ARG A 555 -4.75 7.73 -7.82
N GLN A 556 -4.87 8.53 -8.88
CA GLN A 556 -6.02 9.43 -9.06
C GLN A 556 -7.30 8.62 -9.29
N THR A 557 -7.23 7.59 -10.13
CA THR A 557 -8.40 6.74 -10.44
C THR A 557 -8.88 5.97 -9.20
N LEU A 558 -7.95 5.47 -8.38
CA LEU A 558 -8.25 4.83 -7.09
C LEU A 558 -8.83 5.84 -6.11
N THR A 559 -8.25 7.04 -5.98
CA THR A 559 -8.77 8.09 -5.10
C THR A 559 -10.20 8.50 -5.50
N LEU A 560 -10.47 8.59 -6.80
CA LEU A 560 -11.82 8.79 -7.31
C LEU A 560 -12.76 7.63 -6.94
N PHE A 561 -12.32 6.38 -7.12
CA PHE A 561 -13.11 5.21 -6.73
C PHE A 561 -13.43 5.22 -5.22
N TYR A 562 -12.44 5.50 -4.37
CA TYR A 562 -12.61 5.65 -2.92
C TYR A 562 -13.64 6.72 -2.56
N ALA A 563 -13.54 7.89 -3.20
CA ALA A 563 -14.48 8.98 -2.97
C ALA A 563 -15.92 8.62 -3.40
N LEU A 564 -16.09 7.90 -4.51
CA LEU A 564 -17.42 7.46 -4.96
C LEU A 564 -18.06 6.47 -3.97
N ILE A 565 -17.28 5.52 -3.46
CA ILE A 565 -17.75 4.59 -2.41
C ILE A 565 -18.10 5.36 -1.13
N GLY A 566 -17.21 6.26 -0.67
CA GLY A 566 -17.42 7.08 0.52
C GLY A 566 -18.62 8.02 0.43
N ALA A 567 -18.98 8.46 -0.78
CA ALA A 567 -20.19 9.24 -1.06
C ALA A 567 -21.46 8.38 -1.25
N GLY A 568 -21.35 7.05 -1.20
CA GLY A 568 -22.48 6.12 -1.43
C GLY A 568 -22.90 6.00 -2.91
N GLN A 569 -22.09 6.49 -3.85
CA GLN A 569 -22.37 6.48 -5.29
C GLN A 569 -21.89 5.18 -5.96
N LEU A 570 -22.43 4.05 -5.50
CA LEU A 570 -21.95 2.71 -5.86
C LEU A 570 -22.05 2.38 -7.36
N ALA A 571 -23.04 2.95 -8.06
CA ALA A 571 -23.21 2.78 -9.50
C ALA A 571 -22.10 3.48 -10.31
N GLU A 572 -21.71 4.68 -9.88
CA GLU A 572 -20.62 5.43 -10.51
C GLU A 572 -19.27 4.78 -10.18
N ALA A 573 -19.07 4.31 -8.95
CA ALA A 573 -17.90 3.51 -8.58
C ALA A 573 -17.78 2.25 -9.45
N SER A 574 -18.90 1.54 -9.66
CA SER A 574 -18.95 0.38 -10.56
C SER A 574 -18.56 0.74 -12.00
N ALA A 575 -18.96 1.91 -12.49
CA ALA A 575 -18.60 2.38 -13.82
C ALA A 575 -17.11 2.72 -13.96
N VAL A 576 -16.52 3.34 -12.93
CA VAL A 576 -15.07 3.60 -12.87
C VAL A 576 -14.30 2.29 -12.87
N TRP A 577 -14.73 1.31 -12.05
CA TRP A 577 -14.12 -0.02 -12.03
C TRP A 577 -14.06 -0.64 -13.43
N SER A 578 -15.22 -0.82 -14.06
CA SER A 578 -15.32 -1.53 -15.34
C SER A 578 -14.62 -0.81 -16.50
N ARG A 579 -14.40 0.51 -16.42
CA ARG A 579 -13.77 1.29 -17.50
C ARG A 579 -12.26 1.49 -17.32
N ALA A 580 -11.77 1.49 -16.08
CA ALA A 580 -10.44 2.00 -15.78
C ALA A 580 -9.61 1.11 -14.82
N LEU A 581 -10.24 0.31 -13.95
CA LEU A 581 -9.50 -0.46 -12.93
C LEU A 581 -9.55 -1.98 -13.15
N GLY A 582 -10.64 -2.51 -13.70
CA GLY A 582 -10.84 -3.96 -13.86
C GLY A 582 -9.72 -4.66 -14.60
N ASP A 583 -9.48 -4.29 -15.87
CA ASP A 583 -8.42 -4.91 -16.68
C ASP A 583 -7.01 -4.63 -16.10
N PRO A 584 -6.63 -3.39 -15.74
CA PRO A 584 -5.31 -3.13 -15.18
C PRO A 584 -5.02 -3.93 -13.89
N LEU A 585 -5.94 -3.93 -12.93
CA LEU A 585 -5.70 -4.57 -11.63
C LEU A 585 -5.87 -6.10 -11.72
N LEU A 586 -6.95 -6.60 -12.32
CA LEU A 586 -7.27 -8.03 -12.31
C LEU A 586 -6.51 -8.81 -13.37
N MET A 587 -6.42 -8.27 -14.59
CA MET A 587 -5.87 -9.00 -15.75
C MET A 587 -4.39 -8.72 -15.97
N ASN A 588 -3.97 -7.45 -15.91
CA ASN A 588 -2.59 -7.07 -16.23
C ASN A 588 -1.65 -7.26 -15.02
N LEU A 589 -2.03 -6.72 -13.86
CA LEU A 589 -1.21 -6.76 -12.64
C LEU A 589 -1.44 -8.00 -11.78
N GLY A 590 -2.57 -8.69 -11.94
CA GLY A 590 -2.93 -9.86 -11.14
C GLY A 590 -3.13 -9.55 -9.65
N ALA A 591 -3.50 -8.30 -9.31
CA ALA A 591 -3.61 -7.79 -7.94
C ALA A 591 -4.91 -8.26 -7.25
N ALA A 592 -5.16 -9.57 -7.22
CA ALA A 592 -6.43 -10.16 -6.77
C ALA A 592 -6.81 -9.77 -5.33
N THR A 593 -5.85 -9.66 -4.41
CA THR A 593 -6.09 -9.17 -3.05
C THR A 593 -6.60 -7.73 -3.04
N THR A 594 -5.96 -6.84 -3.79
CA THR A 594 -6.41 -5.45 -3.96
C THR A 594 -7.79 -5.37 -4.60
N VAL A 595 -8.08 -6.24 -5.57
CA VAL A 595 -9.41 -6.32 -6.19
C VAL A 595 -10.48 -6.70 -5.16
N VAL A 596 -10.22 -7.71 -4.32
CA VAL A 596 -11.15 -8.09 -3.24
C VAL A 596 -11.37 -6.91 -2.31
N ASP A 597 -10.31 -6.26 -1.82
CA ASP A 597 -10.42 -5.13 -0.89
C ASP A 597 -11.23 -3.96 -1.49
N LEU A 598 -11.02 -3.63 -2.77
CA LEU A 598 -11.73 -2.56 -3.46
C LEU A 598 -13.21 -2.89 -3.73
N LEU A 599 -13.51 -4.14 -4.05
CA LEU A 599 -14.84 -4.56 -4.49
C LEU A 599 -15.71 -5.14 -3.37
N GLU A 600 -15.16 -5.44 -2.20
CA GLU A 600 -15.92 -5.92 -1.04
C GLU A 600 -17.12 -5.00 -0.70
N PRO A 601 -16.99 -3.65 -0.70
CA PRO A 601 -18.14 -2.75 -0.49
C PRO A 601 -19.23 -2.85 -1.57
N LEU A 602 -18.90 -3.39 -2.74
CA LEU A 602 -19.78 -3.59 -3.89
C LEU A 602 -20.25 -5.05 -4.03
N ALA A 603 -19.97 -5.92 -3.04
CA ALA A 603 -20.28 -7.35 -3.14
C ALA A 603 -21.78 -7.64 -3.29
N ALA A 604 -22.65 -6.82 -2.70
CA ALA A 604 -24.11 -6.94 -2.82
C ALA A 604 -24.69 -5.96 -3.86
N ASP A 605 -24.32 -4.68 -3.76
CA ASP A 605 -24.97 -3.58 -4.49
C ASP A 605 -24.21 -3.15 -5.77
N GLY A 606 -23.08 -3.80 -6.07
CA GLY A 606 -22.32 -3.57 -7.28
C GLY A 606 -23.02 -4.06 -8.55
N SER A 607 -22.57 -3.55 -9.69
CA SER A 607 -23.03 -4.07 -10.99
C SER A 607 -22.72 -5.58 -11.12
N ARG A 608 -23.48 -6.29 -11.97
CA ARG A 608 -23.23 -7.72 -12.23
C ARG A 608 -21.81 -7.99 -12.74
N ALA A 609 -21.22 -7.06 -13.49
CA ALA A 609 -19.84 -7.17 -13.96
C ALA A 609 -18.85 -7.10 -12.80
N VAL A 610 -18.96 -6.07 -11.95
CA VAL A 610 -18.12 -5.89 -10.76
C VAL A 610 -18.19 -7.10 -9.82
N ARG A 611 -19.40 -7.59 -9.55
CA ARG A 611 -19.59 -8.76 -8.69
C ARG A 611 -19.02 -10.05 -9.30
N ALA A 612 -18.99 -10.16 -10.63
CA ALA A 612 -18.34 -11.28 -11.32
C ALA A 612 -16.81 -11.18 -11.24
N ASP A 613 -16.23 -9.98 -11.39
CA ASP A 613 -14.80 -9.74 -11.21
C ASP A 613 -14.35 -10.05 -9.77
N LEU A 614 -15.18 -9.71 -8.78
CA LEU A 614 -14.97 -10.09 -7.38
C LEU A 614 -14.98 -11.61 -7.19
N ALA A 615 -15.92 -12.34 -7.81
CA ALA A 615 -15.95 -13.80 -7.77
C ALA A 615 -14.68 -14.41 -8.41
N ILE A 616 -14.20 -13.83 -9.52
CA ILE A 616 -12.94 -14.23 -10.17
C ILE A 616 -11.76 -13.97 -9.23
N ALA A 617 -11.68 -12.81 -8.58
CA ALA A 617 -10.62 -12.49 -7.64
C ALA A 617 -10.59 -13.48 -6.46
N TYR A 618 -11.74 -13.80 -5.87
CA TYR A 618 -11.84 -14.85 -4.84
C TYR A 618 -11.38 -16.22 -5.35
N PHE A 619 -11.77 -16.58 -6.57
CA PHE A 619 -11.33 -17.84 -7.19
C PHE A 619 -9.81 -17.87 -7.38
N LEU A 620 -9.21 -16.78 -7.84
CA LEU A 620 -7.76 -16.67 -8.01
C LEU A 620 -7.01 -16.79 -6.68
N LEU A 621 -7.58 -16.28 -5.59
CA LEU A 621 -7.04 -16.42 -4.23
C LEU A 621 -7.31 -17.80 -3.60
N GLY A 622 -7.90 -18.75 -4.34
CA GLY A 622 -8.22 -20.08 -3.81
C GLY A 622 -9.43 -20.10 -2.84
N GLN A 623 -10.14 -18.99 -2.69
CA GLN A 623 -11.33 -18.86 -1.84
C GLN A 623 -12.58 -19.37 -2.57
N TYR A 624 -12.53 -20.62 -3.05
CA TYR A 624 -13.53 -21.18 -3.96
C TYR A 624 -14.95 -21.17 -3.38
N THR A 625 -15.12 -21.42 -2.08
CA THR A 625 -16.44 -21.38 -1.43
C THR A 625 -17.07 -19.99 -1.48
N VAL A 626 -16.26 -18.94 -1.30
CA VAL A 626 -16.69 -17.54 -1.35
C VAL A 626 -17.04 -17.15 -2.80
N ALA A 627 -16.19 -17.55 -3.76
CA ALA A 627 -16.47 -17.36 -5.19
C ALA A 627 -17.80 -18.01 -5.62
N VAL A 628 -18.05 -19.26 -5.20
CA VAL A 628 -19.31 -19.98 -5.48
C VAL A 628 -20.52 -19.28 -4.86
N ALA A 629 -20.40 -18.75 -3.64
CA ALA A 629 -21.47 -17.99 -3.01
C ALA A 629 -21.78 -16.69 -3.79
N GLN A 630 -20.75 -15.98 -4.23
CA GLN A 630 -20.88 -14.76 -5.03
C GLN A 630 -21.54 -15.04 -6.39
N ASP A 631 -21.10 -16.10 -7.09
CA ASP A 631 -21.72 -16.51 -8.36
C ASP A 631 -23.15 -17.04 -8.19
N THR A 632 -23.48 -17.63 -7.05
CA THR A 632 -24.86 -18.04 -6.72
C THR A 632 -25.77 -16.82 -6.59
N SER A 633 -25.27 -15.74 -5.96
CA SER A 633 -26.01 -14.46 -5.88
C SER A 633 -26.19 -13.84 -7.28
N LEU A 634 -25.17 -13.87 -8.13
CA LEU A 634 -25.27 -13.40 -9.52
C LEU A 634 -26.28 -14.21 -10.34
N LEU A 635 -26.34 -15.53 -10.12
CA LEU A 635 -27.34 -16.39 -10.75
C LEU A 635 -28.75 -16.02 -10.31
N ALA A 636 -28.98 -15.79 -9.02
CA ALA A 636 -30.27 -15.35 -8.50
C ALA A 636 -30.75 -14.05 -9.18
N ASP A 637 -29.87 -13.05 -9.28
CA ASP A 637 -30.19 -11.78 -9.91
C ASP A 637 -30.45 -11.91 -11.41
N ALA A 638 -29.67 -12.75 -12.11
CA ALA A 638 -29.88 -13.02 -13.52
C ALA A 638 -31.23 -13.71 -13.79
N LEU A 639 -31.63 -14.63 -12.92
CA LEU A 639 -32.94 -15.27 -12.97
C LEU A 639 -34.06 -14.26 -12.74
N VAL A 640 -33.94 -13.37 -11.75
CA VAL A 640 -34.93 -12.29 -11.51
C VAL A 640 -35.04 -11.37 -12.73
N ALA A 641 -33.91 -11.01 -13.33
CA ALA A 641 -33.86 -10.18 -14.54
C ALA A 641 -34.34 -10.89 -15.82
N GLN A 642 -34.60 -12.20 -15.77
CA GLN A 642 -34.92 -13.05 -16.92
C GLN A 642 -33.88 -12.95 -18.07
N ASP A 643 -32.61 -12.81 -17.72
CA ASP A 643 -31.51 -12.61 -18.67
C ASP A 643 -30.82 -13.94 -18.97
N VAL A 644 -31.18 -14.56 -20.10
CA VAL A 644 -30.67 -15.88 -20.53
C VAL A 644 -29.14 -15.91 -20.59
N GLU A 645 -28.51 -14.88 -21.13
CA GLU A 645 -27.06 -14.84 -21.31
C GLU A 645 -26.34 -14.68 -19.98
N ALA A 646 -26.89 -13.89 -19.05
CA ALA A 646 -26.34 -13.76 -17.70
C ALA A 646 -26.53 -15.04 -16.86
N VAL A 647 -27.66 -15.73 -16.98
CA VAL A 647 -27.88 -17.03 -16.32
C VAL A 647 -26.88 -18.05 -16.86
N THR A 648 -26.72 -18.12 -18.18
CA THR A 648 -25.76 -19.00 -18.86
C THR A 648 -24.33 -18.78 -18.34
N ARG A 649 -23.85 -17.53 -18.35
CA ARG A 649 -22.51 -17.19 -17.84
C ARG A 649 -22.32 -17.53 -16.35
N SER A 650 -23.37 -17.37 -15.54
CA SER A 650 -23.30 -17.66 -14.10
C SER A 650 -23.30 -19.16 -13.81
N LEU A 651 -24.10 -19.95 -14.53
CA LEU A 651 -24.03 -21.42 -14.48
C LEU A 651 -22.63 -21.90 -14.87
N GLY A 652 -22.03 -21.28 -15.88
CA GLY A 652 -20.71 -21.66 -16.33
C GLY A 652 -19.62 -21.45 -15.27
N ARG A 653 -19.56 -20.26 -14.66
CA ARG A 653 -18.62 -19.98 -13.55
C ARG A 653 -18.90 -20.85 -12.32
N LEU A 654 -20.17 -21.10 -12.00
CA LEU A 654 -20.56 -21.98 -10.90
C LEU A 654 -20.05 -23.42 -11.10
N ALA A 655 -20.12 -23.96 -12.31
CA ALA A 655 -19.61 -25.30 -12.60
C ALA A 655 -18.10 -25.40 -12.30
N VAL A 656 -17.31 -24.42 -12.76
CA VAL A 656 -15.86 -24.33 -12.50
C VAL A 656 -15.58 -24.19 -11.00
N GLY A 657 -16.32 -23.33 -10.30
CA GLY A 657 -16.18 -23.14 -8.85
C GLY A 657 -16.51 -24.40 -8.05
N LEU A 658 -17.61 -25.08 -8.37
CA LEU A 658 -18.03 -26.33 -7.73
C LEU A 658 -17.00 -27.45 -7.93
N ALA A 659 -16.48 -27.58 -9.15
CA ALA A 659 -15.38 -28.49 -9.46
C ALA A 659 -14.13 -28.19 -8.61
N ALA A 660 -13.73 -26.93 -8.50
CA ALA A 660 -12.58 -26.51 -7.68
C ALA A 660 -12.78 -26.84 -6.18
N THR A 661 -14.03 -26.82 -5.67
CA THR A 661 -14.34 -27.28 -4.30
C THR A 661 -14.35 -28.80 -4.14
N GLY A 662 -14.24 -29.56 -5.23
CA GLY A 662 -14.28 -31.02 -5.26
C GLY A 662 -15.66 -31.64 -5.36
N ARG A 663 -16.68 -30.86 -5.71
CA ARG A 663 -18.07 -31.31 -5.91
C ARG A 663 -18.32 -31.60 -7.39
N GLU A 664 -17.76 -32.69 -7.88
CA GLU A 664 -17.75 -33.06 -9.29
C GLU A 664 -19.14 -33.43 -9.84
N ILE A 665 -19.99 -34.09 -9.05
CA ILE A 665 -21.38 -34.38 -9.45
C ILE A 665 -22.13 -33.05 -9.64
N ALA A 666 -21.98 -32.14 -8.69
CA ALA A 666 -22.65 -30.84 -8.74
C ALA A 666 -22.20 -30.02 -9.95
N ALA A 667 -20.89 -29.99 -10.22
CA ALA A 667 -20.34 -29.32 -11.40
C ALA A 667 -20.90 -29.89 -12.71
N ALA A 668 -20.92 -31.22 -12.87
CA ALA A 668 -21.46 -31.87 -14.05
C ALA A 668 -22.94 -31.54 -14.27
N TRP A 669 -23.76 -31.58 -13.22
CA TRP A 669 -25.18 -31.25 -13.35
C TRP A 669 -25.44 -29.76 -13.60
N THR A 670 -24.61 -28.86 -13.09
CA THR A 670 -24.69 -27.43 -13.43
C THR A 670 -24.41 -27.21 -14.92
N ILE A 671 -23.46 -27.97 -15.51
CA ILE A 671 -23.21 -27.97 -16.96
C ILE A 671 -24.41 -28.52 -17.75
N ASP A 672 -25.12 -29.52 -17.23
CA ASP A 672 -26.34 -30.01 -17.88
C ASP A 672 -27.48 -29.00 -17.83
N LEU A 673 -27.64 -28.26 -16.73
CA LEU A 673 -28.59 -27.14 -16.64
C LEU A 673 -28.24 -26.02 -17.64
N TYR A 674 -26.95 -25.72 -17.81
CA TYR A 674 -26.49 -24.81 -18.85
C TYR A 674 -26.96 -25.31 -20.22
N ALA A 675 -26.70 -26.59 -20.55
CA ALA A 675 -27.05 -27.17 -21.85
C ALA A 675 -28.56 -27.07 -22.12
N MET A 676 -29.38 -27.45 -21.14
CA MET A 676 -30.84 -27.35 -21.22
C MET A 676 -31.30 -25.91 -21.49
N LEU A 677 -30.70 -24.92 -20.81
CA LEU A 677 -31.05 -23.52 -21.02
C LEU A 677 -30.70 -23.04 -22.43
N ARG A 678 -29.56 -23.45 -22.98
CA ARG A 678 -29.15 -23.08 -24.34
C ARG A 678 -30.11 -23.62 -25.39
N ASP A 679 -30.44 -24.90 -25.29
CA ASP A 679 -31.42 -25.54 -26.18
C ASP A 679 -32.79 -24.85 -26.07
N ALA A 680 -33.26 -24.59 -24.86
CA ALA A 680 -34.51 -23.86 -24.60
C ALA A 680 -34.52 -22.43 -25.17
N ALA A 681 -33.36 -21.78 -25.22
CA ALA A 681 -33.18 -20.44 -25.79
C ALA A 681 -32.98 -20.44 -27.32
N GLY A 682 -33.04 -21.60 -27.99
CA GLY A 682 -32.88 -21.73 -29.44
C GLY A 682 -31.42 -21.63 -29.92
N ALA A 683 -30.46 -21.76 -29.01
CA ALA A 683 -29.03 -21.81 -29.35
C ALA A 683 -28.50 -23.21 -29.07
N PRO A 684 -28.33 -24.08 -30.08
CA PRO A 684 -28.06 -25.50 -29.87
C PRO A 684 -26.84 -25.73 -28.96
N ALA A 685 -27.03 -26.49 -27.89
CA ALA A 685 -25.97 -26.84 -26.94
C ALA A 685 -24.76 -27.51 -27.63
N LYS A 686 -25.03 -28.34 -28.64
CA LYS A 686 -24.01 -29.01 -29.47
C LYS A 686 -23.17 -28.06 -30.34
N GLU A 687 -23.56 -26.80 -30.48
CA GLU A 687 -22.85 -25.75 -31.24
C GLU A 687 -22.25 -24.70 -30.28
N ASP A 688 -22.27 -24.96 -28.98
CA ASP A 688 -21.68 -24.09 -27.97
C ASP A 688 -20.25 -24.54 -27.61
N PRO A 689 -19.21 -23.83 -28.07
CA PRO A 689 -17.83 -24.22 -27.88
C PRO A 689 -17.43 -24.18 -26.40
N TRP A 690 -17.99 -23.28 -25.59
CA TRP A 690 -17.67 -23.21 -24.17
C TRP A 690 -18.22 -24.43 -23.43
N LEU A 691 -19.48 -24.79 -23.72
CA LEU A 691 -20.12 -25.97 -23.15
C LEU A 691 -19.39 -27.27 -23.51
N LEU A 692 -19.04 -27.43 -24.80
CA LEU A 692 -18.27 -28.58 -25.28
C LEU A 692 -16.90 -28.65 -24.60
N GLY A 693 -16.22 -27.51 -24.48
CA GLY A 693 -14.93 -27.41 -23.80
C GLY A 693 -15.00 -27.88 -22.35
N GLU A 694 -15.94 -27.35 -21.56
CA GLU A 694 -16.11 -27.74 -20.16
C GLU A 694 -16.51 -29.22 -19.98
N ARG A 695 -17.33 -29.76 -20.87
CA ARG A 695 -17.64 -31.20 -20.88
C ARG A 695 -16.39 -32.03 -21.15
N GLY A 696 -15.57 -31.61 -22.11
CA GLY A 696 -14.28 -32.25 -22.42
C GLY A 696 -13.32 -32.20 -21.24
N ILE A 697 -13.18 -31.04 -20.60
CA ILE A 697 -12.37 -30.84 -19.39
C ILE A 697 -12.85 -31.76 -18.25
N GLY A 698 -14.16 -31.82 -18.02
CA GLY A 698 -14.76 -32.71 -17.03
C GLY A 698 -14.54 -34.20 -17.33
N ALA A 699 -14.57 -34.60 -18.60
CA ALA A 699 -14.26 -35.97 -19.03
C ALA A 699 -12.79 -36.33 -18.76
N ILE A 700 -11.85 -35.44 -19.13
CA ILE A 700 -10.41 -35.63 -18.87
C ILE A 700 -10.12 -35.77 -17.37
N ARG A 701 -10.68 -34.89 -16.53
CA ARG A 701 -10.52 -34.95 -15.07
C ARG A 701 -10.99 -36.28 -14.45
N ARG A 702 -12.03 -36.89 -15.03
CA ARG A 702 -12.58 -38.19 -14.62
C ARG A 702 -11.88 -39.39 -15.27
N GLY A 703 -10.87 -39.16 -16.12
CA GLY A 703 -10.10 -40.20 -16.79
C GLY A 703 -10.70 -40.71 -18.11
N HIS A 704 -11.75 -40.08 -18.63
CA HIS A 704 -12.32 -40.38 -19.94
C HIS A 704 -11.59 -39.60 -21.03
N LEU A 705 -10.31 -39.96 -21.27
CA LEU A 705 -9.39 -39.16 -22.09
C LEU A 705 -9.85 -39.02 -23.55
N ASP A 706 -10.24 -40.12 -24.21
CA ASP A 706 -10.67 -40.11 -25.62
C ASP A 706 -11.94 -39.26 -25.84
N GLU A 707 -12.95 -39.44 -24.97
CA GLU A 707 -14.17 -38.63 -24.99
C GLU A 707 -13.84 -37.15 -24.75
N GLY A 708 -12.97 -36.89 -23.79
CA GLY A 708 -12.51 -35.55 -23.46
C GLY A 708 -11.85 -34.86 -24.63
N LEU A 709 -10.86 -35.51 -25.27
CA LEU A 709 -10.15 -34.97 -26.43
C LEU A 709 -11.11 -34.72 -27.61
N ALA A 710 -12.01 -35.65 -27.90
CA ALA A 710 -13.02 -35.48 -28.95
C ALA A 710 -13.89 -34.23 -28.70
N LEU A 711 -14.33 -34.01 -27.46
CA LEU A 711 -15.11 -32.82 -27.08
C LEU A 711 -14.31 -31.52 -27.17
N LEU A 712 -13.01 -31.52 -26.85
CA LEU A 712 -12.14 -30.35 -27.04
C LEU A 712 -11.95 -30.02 -28.52
N ASP A 713 -11.89 -31.03 -29.40
CA ASP A 713 -11.81 -30.83 -30.85
C ASP A 713 -13.13 -30.31 -31.43
N GLU A 714 -14.27 -30.85 -30.99
CA GLU A 714 -15.59 -30.31 -31.32
C GLU A 714 -15.76 -28.87 -30.84
N SER A 715 -15.27 -28.56 -29.63
CA SER A 715 -15.24 -27.22 -29.06
C SER A 715 -14.44 -26.24 -29.93
N ALA A 716 -13.23 -26.63 -30.34
CA ALA A 716 -12.40 -25.82 -31.23
C ALA A 716 -13.05 -25.62 -32.61
N ALA A 717 -13.65 -26.66 -33.18
CA ALA A 717 -14.36 -26.59 -34.45
C ALA A 717 -15.59 -25.68 -34.38
N ALA A 718 -16.39 -25.79 -33.31
CA ALA A 718 -17.54 -24.92 -33.06
C ALA A 718 -17.13 -23.46 -32.88
N ALA A 719 -16.01 -23.19 -32.20
CA ALA A 719 -15.47 -21.84 -32.06
C ALA A 719 -15.02 -21.26 -33.40
N ALA A 720 -14.30 -22.05 -34.21
CA ALA A 720 -13.84 -21.65 -35.54
C ALA A 720 -15.00 -21.40 -36.54
N ALA A 721 -16.14 -22.07 -36.36
CA ALA A 721 -17.34 -21.85 -37.16
C ALA A 721 -18.08 -20.55 -36.82
N ARG A 722 -17.80 -19.91 -35.68
CA ARG A 722 -18.43 -18.64 -35.28
C ARG A 722 -17.80 -17.46 -36.03
N ARG A 723 -18.61 -16.44 -36.32
CA ARG A 723 -18.14 -15.18 -36.94
C ARG A 723 -17.36 -14.29 -35.97
N THR A 724 -17.56 -14.49 -34.67
CA THR A 724 -16.89 -13.75 -33.60
C THR A 724 -15.68 -14.54 -33.13
N ALA A 725 -14.56 -13.85 -32.93
CA ALA A 725 -13.39 -14.45 -32.30
C ALA A 725 -13.76 -15.04 -30.92
N PRO A 726 -13.16 -16.17 -30.53
CA PRO A 726 -13.33 -16.70 -29.18
C PRO A 726 -12.78 -15.72 -28.14
N PRO A 727 -13.24 -15.80 -26.88
CA PRO A 727 -12.72 -14.96 -25.82
C PRO A 727 -11.21 -15.20 -25.62
N PRO A 728 -10.45 -14.19 -25.15
CA PRO A 728 -9.03 -14.33 -24.86
C PRO A 728 -8.75 -15.52 -23.95
N GLY A 729 -7.70 -16.29 -24.26
CA GLY A 729 -7.28 -17.46 -23.48
C GLY A 729 -8.05 -18.75 -23.76
N PHE A 730 -9.14 -18.73 -24.54
CA PHE A 730 -9.91 -19.93 -24.87
C PHE A 730 -9.06 -21.04 -25.52
N GLU A 731 -8.32 -20.72 -26.58
CA GLU A 731 -7.45 -21.71 -27.25
C GLU A 731 -6.32 -22.20 -26.34
N ALA A 732 -5.78 -21.29 -25.53
CA ALA A 732 -4.73 -21.59 -24.56
C ALA A 732 -5.23 -22.60 -23.50
N ASP A 733 -6.47 -22.46 -23.06
CA ASP A 733 -7.12 -23.38 -22.12
C ASP A 733 -7.33 -24.77 -22.72
N LEU A 734 -7.83 -24.85 -23.97
CA LEU A 734 -7.95 -26.13 -24.68
C LEU A 734 -6.59 -26.80 -24.88
N ALA A 735 -5.56 -26.05 -25.26
CA ALA A 735 -4.20 -26.56 -25.43
C ALA A 735 -3.62 -27.12 -24.13
N TYR A 736 -3.84 -26.42 -23.01
CA TYR A 736 -3.46 -26.89 -21.67
C TYR A 736 -4.12 -28.24 -21.34
N TRP A 737 -5.43 -28.37 -21.55
CA TRP A 737 -6.16 -29.59 -21.22
C TRP A 737 -5.84 -30.77 -22.15
N ARG A 738 -5.47 -30.52 -23.41
CA ARG A 738 -4.87 -31.56 -24.28
C ARG A 738 -3.56 -32.07 -23.68
N CYS A 739 -2.70 -31.18 -23.18
CA CYS A 739 -1.46 -31.58 -22.51
C CYS A 739 -1.74 -32.38 -21.23
N MET A 740 -2.75 -31.99 -20.44
CA MET A 740 -3.17 -32.75 -19.26
C MET A 740 -3.65 -34.16 -19.60
N ALA A 741 -4.38 -34.33 -20.72
CA ALA A 741 -4.79 -35.64 -21.20
C ALA A 741 -3.58 -36.52 -21.58
N GLY A 742 -2.60 -35.97 -22.32
CA GLY A 742 -1.36 -36.69 -22.64
C GLY A 742 -0.51 -37.00 -21.40
N LEU A 743 -0.49 -36.10 -20.41
CA LEU A 743 0.19 -36.35 -19.13
C LEU A 743 -0.44 -37.54 -18.40
N ALA A 744 -1.78 -37.60 -18.37
CA ALA A 744 -2.53 -38.69 -17.74
C ALA A 744 -2.39 -40.01 -18.49
N ALA A 745 -2.25 -39.98 -19.82
CA ALA A 745 -1.97 -41.15 -20.65
C ALA A 745 -0.51 -41.61 -20.55
N GLY A 746 0.40 -40.75 -20.10
CA GLY A 746 1.83 -41.03 -19.99
C GLY A 746 2.62 -40.86 -21.29
N ASP A 747 2.08 -40.13 -22.27
CA ASP A 747 2.67 -39.94 -23.61
C ASP A 747 2.94 -38.46 -23.98
N LEU A 748 2.73 -37.52 -23.04
CA LEU A 748 3.02 -36.09 -23.26
C LEU A 748 4.47 -35.83 -23.70
N SER A 749 4.63 -35.16 -24.84
CA SER A 749 5.93 -34.75 -25.39
C SER A 749 6.32 -33.31 -25.04
N GLU A 750 7.62 -32.97 -25.11
CA GLU A 750 8.05 -31.56 -24.95
C GLU A 750 7.50 -30.67 -26.07
N ALA A 751 7.38 -31.18 -27.30
CA ALA A 751 6.86 -30.40 -28.42
C ALA A 751 5.41 -29.94 -28.20
N GLU A 752 4.59 -30.75 -27.55
CA GLU A 752 3.21 -30.37 -27.17
C GLU A 752 3.19 -29.31 -26.08
N VAL A 753 4.09 -29.42 -25.09
CA VAL A 753 4.25 -28.39 -24.04
C VAL A 753 4.73 -27.07 -24.64
N ASP A 754 5.69 -27.10 -25.58
CA ASP A 754 6.17 -25.92 -26.30
C ASP A 754 5.07 -25.29 -27.17
N ALA A 755 4.26 -26.11 -27.85
CA ALA A 755 3.11 -25.64 -28.60
C ALA A 755 2.07 -24.97 -27.70
N ALA A 756 1.77 -25.56 -26.54
CA ALA A 756 0.91 -24.94 -25.53
C ALA A 756 1.49 -23.62 -25.02
N ALA A 757 2.81 -23.56 -24.76
CA ALA A 757 3.50 -22.35 -24.32
C ALA A 757 3.47 -21.21 -25.36
N ALA A 758 3.41 -21.55 -26.65
CA ALA A 758 3.39 -20.59 -27.74
C ALA A 758 2.04 -19.87 -27.92
N HIS A 759 0.95 -20.38 -27.33
CA HIS A 759 -0.34 -19.69 -27.38
C HIS A 759 -0.28 -18.35 -26.63
N PRO A 760 -0.84 -17.26 -27.19
CA PRO A 760 -0.98 -16.00 -26.49
C PRO A 760 -1.93 -16.19 -25.31
N GLY A 761 -1.36 -16.36 -24.11
CA GLY A 761 -2.07 -16.54 -22.87
C GLY A 761 -1.64 -15.52 -21.83
N ASP A 762 -2.52 -15.27 -20.86
CA ASP A 762 -2.19 -14.46 -19.70
C ASP A 762 -1.16 -15.17 -18.79
N TRP A 763 -0.81 -14.54 -17.66
CA TRP A 763 0.13 -15.14 -16.70
C TRP A 763 -0.36 -16.49 -16.15
N ARG A 764 -1.69 -16.74 -16.07
CA ARG A 764 -2.27 -17.99 -15.58
C ARG A 764 -1.96 -19.14 -16.53
N HIS A 765 -2.08 -18.90 -17.83
CA HIS A 765 -1.69 -19.88 -18.84
C HIS A 765 -0.20 -20.22 -18.76
N ARG A 766 0.66 -19.19 -18.73
CA ARG A 766 2.11 -19.38 -18.64
C ARG A 766 2.51 -20.20 -17.40
N ARG A 767 1.90 -19.90 -16.25
CA ARG A 767 2.08 -20.66 -15.00
C ARG A 767 1.69 -22.13 -15.17
N ARG A 768 0.48 -22.38 -15.69
CA ARG A 768 -0.06 -23.74 -15.89
C ARG A 768 0.81 -24.58 -16.83
N VAL A 769 1.34 -23.98 -17.90
CA VAL A 769 2.25 -24.68 -18.82
C VAL A 769 3.63 -24.91 -18.18
N ALA A 770 4.14 -23.98 -17.36
CA ALA A 770 5.36 -24.20 -16.59
C ALA A 770 5.20 -25.37 -15.59
N GLU A 771 4.05 -25.45 -14.91
CA GLU A 771 3.71 -26.53 -13.98
C GLU A 771 3.62 -27.89 -14.68
N LEU A 772 2.99 -27.93 -15.86
CA LEU A 772 3.01 -29.11 -16.74
C LEU A 772 4.43 -29.55 -17.12
N ARG A 773 5.31 -28.61 -17.45
CA ARG A 773 6.70 -28.92 -17.81
C ARG A 773 7.46 -29.51 -16.61
N ALA A 774 7.32 -28.90 -15.43
CA ALA A 774 7.92 -29.39 -14.19
C ALA A 774 7.43 -30.82 -13.86
N GLU A 775 6.12 -31.04 -13.93
CA GLU A 775 5.48 -32.34 -13.68
C GLU A 775 5.97 -33.43 -14.66
N ARG A 776 6.06 -33.10 -15.95
CA ARG A 776 6.55 -34.03 -16.98
C ARG A 776 8.01 -34.43 -16.73
N LEU A 777 8.87 -33.46 -16.42
CA LEU A 777 10.29 -33.72 -16.10
C LEU A 777 10.43 -34.57 -14.84
N LEU A 778 9.59 -34.31 -13.84
CA LEU A 778 9.54 -35.08 -12.59
C LEU A 778 9.15 -36.54 -12.87
N ARG A 779 8.09 -36.79 -13.64
CA ARG A 779 7.67 -38.15 -14.03
C ARG A 779 8.72 -38.87 -14.87
N ALA A 780 9.50 -38.14 -15.67
CA ALA A 780 10.67 -38.64 -16.38
C ALA A 780 11.92 -38.84 -15.48
N GLN A 781 11.80 -38.62 -14.17
CA GLN A 781 12.88 -38.72 -13.17
C GLN A 781 14.08 -37.79 -13.44
N ARG A 782 13.88 -36.71 -14.20
CA ARG A 782 14.89 -35.67 -14.44
C ARG A 782 14.84 -34.62 -13.34
N TYR A 783 15.16 -35.01 -12.10
CA TYR A 783 14.90 -34.21 -10.90
C TYR A 783 15.57 -32.83 -10.91
N ALA A 784 16.80 -32.71 -11.43
CA ALA A 784 17.49 -31.42 -11.51
C ALA A 784 16.78 -30.44 -12.47
N ASP A 785 16.41 -30.92 -13.66
CA ASP A 785 15.69 -30.11 -14.65
C ASP A 785 14.27 -29.77 -14.16
N ALA A 786 13.62 -30.72 -13.49
CA ALA A 786 12.31 -30.52 -12.86
C ALA A 786 12.37 -29.45 -11.77
N LEU A 787 13.45 -29.41 -10.97
CA LEU A 787 13.66 -28.38 -9.95
C LEU A 787 13.82 -27.00 -10.57
N THR A 788 14.58 -26.88 -11.66
CA THR A 788 14.68 -25.62 -12.42
C THR A 788 13.32 -25.18 -12.97
N ALA A 789 12.58 -26.10 -13.59
CA ALA A 789 11.23 -25.80 -14.09
C ALA A 789 10.25 -25.43 -12.97
N GLN A 790 10.36 -26.06 -11.79
CA GLN A 790 9.55 -25.75 -10.62
C GLN A 790 9.85 -24.35 -10.07
N HIS A 791 11.12 -23.96 -10.01
CA HIS A 791 11.49 -22.59 -9.64
C HIS A 791 10.93 -21.56 -10.63
N ASP A 792 10.77 -21.90 -11.91
CA ASP A 792 10.08 -21.06 -12.89
C ASP A 792 8.58 -20.92 -12.59
N VAL A 793 7.91 -21.99 -12.13
CA VAL A 793 6.51 -21.93 -11.68
C VAL A 793 6.38 -20.96 -10.51
N GLU A 794 7.22 -21.16 -9.49
CA GLU A 794 7.24 -20.32 -8.29
C GLU A 794 7.61 -18.88 -8.63
N ARG A 795 8.49 -18.65 -9.61
CA ARG A 795 8.78 -17.33 -10.16
C ARG A 795 7.54 -16.68 -10.77
N VAL A 796 6.80 -17.39 -11.62
CA VAL A 796 5.57 -16.85 -12.23
C VAL A 796 4.51 -16.57 -11.16
N ASP A 797 4.37 -17.43 -10.16
CA ASP A 797 3.48 -17.19 -9.02
C ASP A 797 3.86 -15.92 -8.25
N ARG A 798 5.15 -15.70 -7.99
CA ARG A 798 5.66 -14.49 -7.32
C ARG A 798 5.48 -13.23 -8.15
N ASP A 799 5.78 -13.31 -9.45
CA ASP A 799 5.55 -12.22 -10.40
C ASP A 799 4.05 -11.85 -10.45
N ALA A 800 3.16 -12.82 -10.24
CA ALA A 800 1.70 -12.63 -10.16
C ALA A 800 1.16 -12.33 -8.76
N GLY A 801 2.02 -12.23 -7.72
CA GLY A 801 1.61 -11.93 -6.34
C GLY A 801 0.86 -13.07 -5.63
N ARG A 802 1.03 -14.31 -6.10
CA ARG A 802 0.40 -15.51 -5.51
C ARG A 802 1.28 -16.13 -4.44
N GLU A 803 0.63 -16.83 -3.52
CA GLU A 803 1.31 -17.60 -2.50
C GLU A 803 1.94 -18.85 -3.12
N THR A 804 3.26 -18.95 -3.00
CA THR A 804 4.03 -20.13 -3.37
C THR A 804 3.97 -21.15 -2.24
N MET A 805 3.89 -22.42 -2.62
CA MET A 805 3.87 -23.55 -1.70
C MET A 805 4.96 -24.53 -2.14
N PRO A 806 6.11 -24.58 -1.46
CA PRO A 806 7.29 -25.30 -1.97
C PRO A 806 7.22 -26.82 -1.74
N ALA A 807 6.04 -27.45 -1.85
CA ALA A 807 5.85 -28.88 -1.65
C ALA A 807 6.56 -29.73 -2.73
N THR A 808 6.45 -29.32 -4.00
CA THR A 808 7.17 -29.97 -5.11
C THR A 808 8.68 -29.74 -5.00
N THR A 809 9.09 -28.52 -4.64
CA THR A 809 10.48 -28.15 -4.39
C THR A 809 11.08 -28.99 -3.26
N ALA A 810 10.39 -29.14 -2.13
CA ALA A 810 10.81 -29.99 -1.02
C ALA A 810 11.06 -31.45 -1.46
N TYR A 811 10.13 -32.02 -2.23
CA TYR A 811 10.29 -33.37 -2.77
C TYR A 811 11.49 -33.48 -3.72
N LEU A 812 11.63 -32.55 -4.67
CA LEU A 812 12.73 -32.55 -5.64
C LEU A 812 14.10 -32.37 -4.97
N LEU A 813 14.21 -31.48 -3.98
CA LEU A 813 15.41 -31.32 -3.17
C LEU A 813 15.76 -32.60 -2.40
N ALA A 814 14.77 -33.27 -1.81
CA ALA A 814 14.99 -34.55 -1.13
C ALA A 814 15.50 -35.63 -2.09
N ARG A 815 14.96 -35.70 -3.32
CA ARG A 815 15.42 -36.62 -4.38
C ARG A 815 16.83 -36.32 -4.88
N LEU A 816 17.31 -35.09 -4.71
CA LEU A 816 18.65 -34.64 -5.05
C LEU A 816 19.63 -34.70 -3.86
N ASP A 817 19.24 -35.33 -2.75
CA ASP A 817 20.03 -35.48 -1.52
C ASP A 817 20.37 -34.13 -0.82
N ARG A 818 19.60 -33.07 -1.11
CA ARG A 818 19.71 -31.76 -0.45
C ARG A 818 18.78 -31.69 0.77
N ARG A 819 19.07 -32.55 1.76
CA ARG A 819 18.12 -32.88 2.85
C ARG A 819 17.76 -31.69 3.76
N ASP A 820 18.70 -30.83 4.09
CA ASP A 820 18.44 -29.67 4.96
C ASP A 820 17.47 -28.69 4.29
N GLU A 821 17.77 -28.30 3.05
CA GLU A 821 16.92 -27.41 2.24
C GLU A 821 15.54 -28.03 1.97
N ALA A 822 15.49 -29.34 1.73
CA ALA A 822 14.24 -30.06 1.58
C ALA A 822 13.39 -30.03 2.86
N SER A 823 14.02 -30.15 4.04
CA SER A 823 13.32 -30.08 5.33
C SER A 823 12.79 -28.68 5.61
N GLU A 824 13.54 -27.64 5.27
CA GLU A 824 13.09 -26.25 5.42
C GLU A 824 11.89 -25.95 4.50
N ALA A 825 11.99 -26.32 3.22
CA ALA A 825 10.91 -26.18 2.26
C ALA A 825 9.66 -26.98 2.67
N LEU A 826 9.84 -28.20 3.21
CA LEU A 826 8.73 -29.02 3.68
C LEU A 826 8.04 -28.40 4.90
N ASP A 827 8.80 -27.90 5.87
CA ASP A 827 8.28 -27.23 7.05
C ASP A 827 7.49 -25.97 6.69
N ASP A 828 7.99 -25.17 5.73
CA ASP A 828 7.27 -24.01 5.20
C ASP A 828 5.96 -24.43 4.54
N ALA A 829 5.99 -25.49 3.72
CA ALA A 829 4.79 -26.01 3.06
C ALA A 829 3.73 -26.52 4.06
N LEU A 830 4.16 -27.20 5.13
CA LEU A 830 3.27 -27.66 6.19
C LEU A 830 2.66 -26.49 6.98
N GLY A 831 3.46 -25.45 7.26
CA GLY A 831 3.02 -24.24 7.97
C GLY A 831 1.89 -23.48 7.26
N ARG A 832 1.90 -23.49 5.93
CA ARG A 832 0.92 -22.76 5.09
C ARG A 832 -0.30 -23.60 4.66
N LEU A 833 -0.32 -24.90 4.96
CA LEU A 833 -1.36 -25.83 4.48
C LEU A 833 -2.78 -25.43 4.90
N ALA A 834 -2.93 -24.83 6.08
CA ALA A 834 -4.22 -24.38 6.60
C ALA A 834 -4.82 -23.19 5.83
N ALA A 835 -3.97 -22.37 5.20
CA ALA A 835 -4.42 -21.23 4.39
C ALA A 835 -5.05 -21.67 3.06
N LEU A 836 -4.71 -22.87 2.58
CA LEU A 836 -5.29 -23.42 1.35
C LEU A 836 -6.66 -24.06 1.60
N HIS A 837 -7.55 -23.87 0.61
CA HIS A 837 -8.79 -24.61 0.52
C HIS A 837 -8.51 -26.13 0.54
N PRO A 838 -9.26 -26.94 1.30
CA PRO A 838 -9.00 -28.38 1.45
C PRO A 838 -8.81 -29.14 0.13
N ALA A 839 -9.60 -28.78 -0.89
CA ALA A 839 -9.57 -29.38 -2.22
C ALA A 839 -8.32 -29.05 -3.06
N ALA A 840 -7.48 -28.08 -2.64
CA ALA A 840 -6.26 -27.65 -3.33
C ALA A 840 -4.96 -28.04 -2.60
N ARG A 841 -5.05 -28.67 -1.41
CA ARG A 841 -3.88 -29.01 -0.60
C ARG A 841 -3.01 -30.06 -1.31
N PRO A 842 -1.69 -29.84 -1.48
CA PRO A 842 -0.79 -30.72 -2.23
C PRO A 842 -0.32 -31.93 -1.41
N HIS A 843 -1.26 -32.61 -0.72
CA HIS A 843 -0.98 -33.73 0.19
C HIS A 843 -0.12 -34.84 -0.45
N HIS A 844 -0.31 -35.14 -1.73
CA HIS A 844 0.50 -36.14 -2.43
C HIS A 844 1.99 -35.76 -2.48
N ARG A 845 2.31 -34.52 -2.87
CA ARG A 845 3.69 -34.02 -2.95
C ARG A 845 4.34 -33.91 -1.57
N ILE A 846 3.58 -33.46 -0.57
CA ILE A 846 4.04 -33.43 0.82
C ILE A 846 4.35 -34.85 1.31
N GLY A 847 3.47 -35.81 1.04
CA GLY A 847 3.69 -37.22 1.39
C GLY A 847 4.93 -37.82 0.74
N GLN A 848 5.19 -37.51 -0.53
CA GLN A 848 6.41 -37.91 -1.22
C GLN A 848 7.68 -37.26 -0.62
N ALA A 849 7.63 -35.97 -0.30
CA ALA A 849 8.75 -35.28 0.36
C ALA A 849 9.06 -35.88 1.74
N LEU A 850 8.03 -36.13 2.55
CA LEU A 850 8.15 -36.78 3.85
C LEU A 850 8.76 -38.17 3.74
N LEU A 851 8.30 -38.98 2.79
CA LEU A 851 8.84 -40.31 2.54
C LEU A 851 10.32 -40.24 2.12
N ALA A 852 10.68 -39.33 1.21
CA ALA A 852 12.05 -39.11 0.78
C ALA A 852 12.98 -38.60 1.89
N LEU A 853 12.42 -37.96 2.93
CA LEU A 853 13.13 -37.51 4.13
C LEU A 853 13.06 -38.52 5.29
N ASP A 854 12.62 -39.75 5.04
CA ASP A 854 12.50 -40.84 6.01
C ASP A 854 11.49 -40.58 7.15
N ARG A 855 10.53 -39.65 6.96
CA ARG A 855 9.44 -39.32 7.90
C ARG A 855 8.18 -40.14 7.59
N ARG A 856 8.30 -41.48 7.68
CA ARG A 856 7.30 -42.43 7.16
C ARG A 856 5.90 -42.27 7.75
N ASP A 857 5.76 -42.09 9.07
CA ASP A 857 4.43 -42.04 9.72
C ASP A 857 3.63 -40.82 9.27
N GLU A 858 4.30 -39.67 9.14
CA GLU A 858 3.71 -38.44 8.61
C GLU A 858 3.40 -38.59 7.10
N ALA A 859 4.25 -39.29 6.35
CA ALA A 859 4.00 -39.58 4.94
C ALA A 859 2.72 -40.42 4.75
N ILE A 860 2.47 -41.39 5.63
CA ILE A 860 1.24 -42.20 5.64
C ILE A 860 0.02 -41.32 5.87
N GLU A 861 0.07 -40.40 6.84
CA GLU A 861 -1.03 -39.46 7.09
C GLU A 861 -1.35 -38.63 5.84
N GLN A 862 -0.31 -38.05 5.22
CA GLN A 862 -0.47 -37.22 4.02
C GLN A 862 -0.94 -38.04 2.81
N ALA A 863 -0.49 -39.28 2.63
CA ALA A 863 -0.96 -40.17 1.57
C ALA A 863 -2.46 -40.50 1.70
N LEU A 864 -2.93 -40.77 2.92
CA LEU A 864 -4.35 -41.00 3.19
C LEU A 864 -5.20 -39.75 2.94
N LEU A 865 -4.68 -38.57 3.25
CA LEU A 865 -5.33 -37.29 2.94
C LEU A 865 -5.36 -37.02 1.42
N ALA A 866 -4.27 -37.32 0.71
CA ALA A 866 -4.20 -37.22 -0.75
C ALA A 866 -5.24 -38.12 -1.42
N TYR A 867 -5.35 -39.37 -0.98
CA TYR A 867 -6.35 -40.33 -1.47
C TYR A 867 -7.77 -39.83 -1.21
N ARG A 868 -8.09 -39.39 0.02
CA ARG A 868 -9.41 -38.83 0.36
C ARG A 868 -9.76 -37.59 -0.46
N ARG A 869 -8.78 -36.71 -0.71
CA ARG A 869 -8.97 -35.52 -1.58
C ARG A 869 -9.25 -35.94 -3.03
N ALA A 870 -8.47 -36.87 -3.57
CA ALA A 870 -8.61 -37.34 -4.95
C ALA A 870 -9.90 -38.14 -5.18
N TRP A 871 -10.46 -38.74 -4.12
CA TRP A 871 -11.75 -39.45 -4.16
C TRP A 871 -12.90 -38.55 -4.61
N ARG A 872 -12.91 -37.26 -4.21
CA ARG A 872 -13.98 -36.30 -4.52
C ARG A 872 -15.36 -36.86 -4.12
N ASP A 873 -16.25 -37.07 -5.08
CA ASP A 873 -17.58 -37.69 -4.89
C ASP A 873 -17.59 -39.22 -5.09
N GLY A 874 -16.43 -39.82 -5.34
CA GLY A 874 -16.25 -41.24 -5.64
C GLY A 874 -16.42 -41.57 -7.13
N PRO A 875 -15.88 -42.70 -7.62
CA PRO A 875 -15.99 -43.08 -9.03
C PRO A 875 -17.45 -43.16 -9.52
N PRO A 876 -17.77 -42.65 -10.73
CA PRO A 876 -16.86 -42.14 -11.77
C PRO A 876 -16.47 -40.65 -11.62
N TYR A 877 -16.85 -40.00 -10.52
CA TYR A 877 -16.62 -38.57 -10.24
C TYR A 877 -15.38 -38.32 -9.36
N ALA A 878 -14.40 -39.22 -9.39
CA ALA A 878 -13.11 -39.03 -8.75
C ALA A 878 -12.14 -38.25 -9.67
N ALA A 879 -11.13 -37.60 -9.08
CA ALA A 879 -10.04 -36.99 -9.84
C ALA A 879 -9.06 -38.09 -10.27
N ALA A 880 -9.15 -38.56 -11.51
CA ALA A 880 -8.55 -39.83 -11.94
C ALA A 880 -7.01 -39.85 -11.84
N LEU A 881 -6.34 -38.79 -12.30
CA LEU A 881 -4.88 -38.69 -12.21
C LEU A 881 -4.41 -38.60 -10.75
N ASP A 882 -4.97 -37.68 -9.97
CA ASP A 882 -4.66 -37.51 -8.54
C ASP A 882 -4.90 -38.81 -7.74
N LEU A 883 -5.95 -39.58 -8.09
CA LEU A 883 -6.28 -40.83 -7.42
C LEU A 883 -5.26 -41.93 -7.77
N THR A 884 -4.76 -41.92 -9.01
CA THR A 884 -3.71 -42.83 -9.47
C THR A 884 -2.41 -42.54 -8.71
N ASP A 885 -1.98 -41.27 -8.68
CA ASP A 885 -0.80 -40.82 -7.93
C ASP A 885 -0.91 -41.15 -6.43
N ALA A 886 -2.09 -40.95 -5.82
CA ALA A 886 -2.31 -41.29 -4.41
C ALA A 886 -2.22 -42.80 -4.14
N ARG A 887 -2.71 -43.65 -5.05
CA ARG A 887 -2.61 -45.12 -4.94
C ARG A 887 -1.17 -45.60 -5.06
N GLU A 888 -0.38 -44.99 -5.94
CA GLU A 888 1.04 -45.30 -6.08
C GLU A 888 1.79 -45.02 -4.77
N LEU A 889 1.55 -43.85 -4.16
CA LEU A 889 2.17 -43.50 -2.88
C LEU A 889 1.74 -44.43 -1.73
N LEU A 890 0.45 -44.78 -1.64
CA LEU A 890 -0.03 -45.75 -0.64
C LEU A 890 0.62 -47.13 -0.83
N THR A 891 0.79 -47.56 -2.08
CA THR A 891 1.46 -48.83 -2.43
C THR A 891 2.93 -48.81 -2.00
N GLU A 892 3.65 -47.72 -2.27
CA GLU A 892 5.04 -47.54 -1.85
C GLU A 892 5.18 -47.55 -0.31
N LEU A 893 4.19 -46.99 0.39
CA LEU A 893 4.11 -46.98 1.85
C LEU A 893 3.58 -48.30 2.45
N GLY A 894 3.18 -49.27 1.64
CA GLY A 894 2.61 -50.54 2.11
C GLY A 894 1.30 -50.37 2.89
N VAL A 895 0.55 -49.30 2.61
CA VAL A 895 -0.73 -48.99 3.24
C VAL A 895 -1.85 -49.47 2.33
N PRO A 896 -2.81 -50.27 2.80
CA PRO A 896 -3.92 -50.72 1.98
C PRO A 896 -4.82 -49.55 1.58
N GLU A 897 -5.43 -49.66 0.39
CA GLU A 897 -6.35 -48.65 -0.14
C GLU A 897 -7.55 -48.46 0.81
N PRO A 898 -7.84 -47.22 1.24
CA PRO A 898 -9.01 -46.93 2.06
C PRO A 898 -10.32 -47.21 1.32
N SER A 899 -11.26 -47.86 1.99
CA SER A 899 -12.65 -47.94 1.52
C SER A 899 -13.37 -46.64 1.90
N LEU A 900 -13.81 -45.90 0.88
CA LEU A 900 -14.60 -44.67 1.04
C LEU A 900 -15.97 -44.87 0.39
N GLU A 901 -17.00 -44.26 0.98
CA GLU A 901 -18.34 -44.28 0.41
C GLU A 901 -18.40 -43.42 -0.86
N VAL A 902 -19.19 -43.87 -1.84
CA VAL A 902 -19.50 -43.09 -3.04
C VAL A 902 -20.68 -42.17 -2.71
N THR A 903 -20.57 -40.90 -3.08
CA THR A 903 -21.67 -39.95 -2.90
C THR A 903 -22.87 -40.39 -3.73
N ASP A 904 -24.02 -40.58 -3.08
CA ASP A 904 -25.28 -40.82 -3.78
C ASP A 904 -25.65 -39.57 -4.61
N PRO A 905 -25.71 -39.67 -5.96
CA PRO A 905 -26.09 -38.53 -6.79
C PRO A 905 -27.42 -37.91 -6.35
N GLU A 906 -28.42 -38.69 -5.96
CA GLU A 906 -29.74 -38.18 -5.55
C GLU A 906 -29.69 -37.31 -4.28
N SER A 907 -28.63 -37.43 -3.48
CA SER A 907 -28.40 -36.59 -2.30
C SER A 907 -27.83 -35.20 -2.65
N VAL A 908 -27.27 -35.03 -3.85
CA VAL A 908 -26.60 -33.79 -4.27
C VAL A 908 -27.65 -32.69 -4.50
N ARG A 909 -27.33 -31.47 -4.06
CA ARG A 909 -28.17 -30.27 -4.22
C ARG A 909 -27.38 -29.20 -4.96
N LEU A 910 -27.98 -28.66 -6.02
CA LEU A 910 -27.42 -27.52 -6.76
C LEU A 910 -28.00 -26.21 -6.22
N PRO A 911 -27.20 -25.13 -6.19
CA PRO A 911 -27.72 -23.81 -5.92
C PRO A 911 -28.83 -23.43 -6.91
N LEU A 912 -29.99 -23.01 -6.40
CA LEU A 912 -31.12 -22.50 -7.20
C LEU A 912 -31.67 -23.47 -8.27
N ASP A 913 -31.47 -24.79 -8.13
CA ASP A 913 -31.87 -25.81 -9.13
C ASP A 913 -33.31 -25.65 -9.61
N ARG A 914 -34.25 -25.53 -8.66
CA ARG A 914 -35.68 -25.39 -8.95
C ARG A 914 -35.98 -24.13 -9.76
N ASP A 915 -35.33 -23.02 -9.42
CA ASP A 915 -35.56 -21.72 -10.06
C ASP A 915 -34.98 -21.70 -11.48
N VAL A 916 -33.79 -22.31 -11.67
CA VAL A 916 -33.17 -22.50 -12.98
C VAL A 916 -34.05 -23.38 -13.86
N ARG A 917 -34.49 -24.54 -13.39
CA ARG A 917 -35.38 -25.43 -14.17
C ARG A 917 -36.69 -24.75 -14.54
N ALA A 918 -37.29 -24.02 -13.61
CA ALA A 918 -38.49 -23.24 -13.90
C ALA A 918 -38.23 -22.15 -14.95
N PHE A 919 -37.05 -21.53 -14.95
CA PHE A 919 -36.65 -20.56 -15.98
C PHE A 919 -36.45 -21.21 -17.34
N VAL A 920 -35.80 -22.38 -17.41
CA VAL A 920 -35.67 -23.18 -18.64
C VAL A 920 -37.04 -23.47 -19.25
N SER A 921 -37.98 -23.99 -18.47
CA SER A 921 -39.34 -24.28 -18.97
C SER A 921 -40.06 -23.04 -19.51
N ARG A 922 -39.85 -21.86 -18.89
CA ARG A 922 -40.40 -20.59 -19.42
C ARG A 922 -39.76 -20.21 -20.75
N CYS A 923 -38.45 -20.42 -20.93
CA CYS A 923 -37.78 -20.19 -22.21
C CYS A 923 -38.34 -21.11 -23.31
N GLU A 924 -38.54 -22.39 -23.01
CA GLU A 924 -39.16 -23.36 -23.94
C GLU A 924 -40.58 -22.92 -24.34
N GLU A 925 -41.41 -22.52 -23.38
CA GLU A 925 -42.76 -22.01 -23.65
C GLU A 925 -42.74 -20.76 -24.53
N ASN A 926 -41.81 -19.84 -24.28
CA ASN A 926 -41.67 -18.61 -25.07
C ASN A 926 -41.23 -18.93 -26.50
N ALA A 927 -40.23 -19.81 -26.68
CA ALA A 927 -39.77 -20.26 -27.98
C ALA A 927 -40.92 -20.92 -28.78
N ALA A 928 -41.72 -21.76 -28.13
CA ALA A 928 -42.90 -22.40 -28.73
C ALA A 928 -44.05 -21.44 -29.08
N ARG A 929 -44.09 -20.24 -28.48
CA ARG A 929 -45.08 -19.19 -28.82
C ARG A 929 -44.62 -18.27 -29.94
N THR A 930 -43.30 -18.15 -30.15
CA THR A 930 -42.70 -17.28 -31.16
C THR A 930 -42.31 -17.98 -32.45
N GLY A 931 -42.14 -19.30 -32.43
CA GLY A 931 -41.98 -20.16 -33.61
C GLY A 931 -43.32 -20.62 -34.16
#